data_AF-A0A7V0Z840-F1
#
_entry.id   AF-A0A7V0Z840-F1
#
_cell.length_a   1.000
_cell.length_b   1.000
_cell.length_c   1.000
_cell.angle_alpha   90.00
_cell.angle_beta   90.00
_cell.angle_gamma   90.00
#
_symmetry.space_group_name_H-M   'P 1'
#
loop_
_entity.id
_entity.type
_entity.pdbx_description
1 polymer ?
#
loop_
_entity_poly.entity_id
_entity_poly.type
_entity_poly.pdbx_seq_one_letter_code
_entity_poly.pdbx_strand_id
1 'polypeptide(L)'
;MRYVHLTIAIGIFTFSLSWSNVMADEKSTPQESTNTPYFPNAVELMGTTYYVAQNDPKGSDDNPGTKELPFKTISKAGTVADQGDFVMIDEGVYREEVLLPKNGFLYVPWTRITYKALPGKRVYLKGSDVFEPKWEAIGGGVYKAALPAGLFKKDAYNPYELSCVIDDPKKVRPIKGEVLPETLGQIYVDGKAFEQLAGMEAVKNTAGSFVVTGNGKEIVVHFPDGKTPAGKLVELTVRQRCFKPMYPPVGDEYNKAAYMETWGMVVEHAAEPGAFCYFRPLSIRKNGDTGIIVRKSFSMRGLVVPCSKMTYNPAYISKDKPTIIASMVDDLKPAQMDEWDILTLNSDNLGKTWEIRDRRRPDTSREVNHFFDEDNGMVIKYYRDRKRKVVFEVSSDEGKTWSSPEGVDFRARNSGMLKLDDGSLFLPGGPDFTCYIGKWRPDLSGIDWERRGTAKRNPALPRHGLSEPHAVQLPDGRIFVIFRTGATLSSQEKPGTPSVKLFTVSEDGGKTWSDVKPLTYEDGSYVYSPASFPDVIRSIKNNKVYVLLNISPKPTSGCDPRSTLHIAELDPATLGIKRDTIAIIDTKHYDHYPLVRFSNWARLQDRDTKNLVLFLKLHLSEHCPIRMGYDYGLYRYEIEFPD
;
A
#
# COMPACT_ATOMS: atom_id res chain seq x y z
N MET A 1 -60.03 3.49 27.10
CA MET A 1 -59.35 3.39 25.79
C MET A 1 -58.20 2.41 25.92
N ARG A 2 -58.11 1.44 25.01
CA ARG A 2 -57.21 0.29 25.08
C ARG A 2 -55.76 0.70 24.80
N TYR A 3 -54.85 0.35 25.69
CA TYR A 3 -53.43 0.21 25.39
C TYR A 3 -53.20 -1.21 24.83
N VAL A 4 -52.56 -1.30 23.66
CA VAL A 4 -52.10 -2.57 23.08
C VAL A 4 -50.63 -2.72 23.45
N HIS A 5 -50.32 -3.73 24.27
CA HIS A 5 -48.96 -4.21 24.48
C HIS A 5 -48.53 -5.04 23.27
N LEU A 6 -47.40 -4.69 22.66
CA LEU A 6 -46.69 -5.55 21.71
C LEU A 6 -45.44 -6.08 22.41
N THR A 7 -45.48 -7.34 22.82
CA THR A 7 -44.34 -8.08 23.35
C THR A 7 -43.50 -8.59 22.18
N ILE A 8 -42.28 -8.09 22.02
CA ILE A 8 -41.29 -8.66 21.09
C ILE A 8 -40.42 -9.64 21.89
N ALA A 9 -40.51 -10.92 21.57
CA ALA A 9 -39.67 -11.96 22.13
C ALA A 9 -38.27 -11.89 21.48
N ILE A 10 -37.24 -11.68 22.31
CA ILE A 10 -35.84 -11.74 21.89
C ILE A 10 -35.40 -13.21 22.01
N GLY A 11 -35.30 -13.89 20.86
CA GLY A 11 -34.68 -15.21 20.77
C GLY A 11 -33.16 -15.10 20.83
N ILE A 12 -32.55 -15.61 21.90
CA ILE A 12 -31.10 -15.76 22.04
C ILE A 12 -30.68 -16.97 21.19
N PHE A 13 -29.93 -16.73 20.11
CA PHE A 13 -29.23 -17.80 19.39
C PHE A 13 -27.77 -17.87 19.83
N THR A 14 -27.41 -18.94 20.54
CA THR A 14 -26.03 -19.35 20.80
C THR A 14 -25.51 -20.16 19.62
N PHE A 15 -24.44 -19.70 18.96
CA PHE A 15 -23.67 -20.53 18.03
C PHE A 15 -22.48 -21.17 18.77
N SER A 16 -22.48 -22.50 18.84
CA SER A 16 -21.27 -23.29 19.09
C SER A 16 -20.73 -23.79 17.74
N LEU A 17 -19.46 -23.53 17.47
CA LEU A 17 -18.74 -24.11 16.33
C LEU A 17 -17.79 -25.18 16.88
N SER A 18 -18.13 -26.46 16.69
CA SER A 18 -17.16 -27.55 16.80
C SER A 18 -16.57 -27.84 15.41
N TRP A 19 -15.24 -27.91 15.35
CA TRP A 19 -14.49 -28.34 14.17
C TRP A 19 -14.34 -29.87 14.22
N SER A 20 -14.83 -30.56 13.20
CA SER A 20 -14.51 -31.98 12.95
C SER A 20 -14.08 -32.17 11.51
N ASN A 21 -12.87 -32.71 11.32
CA ASN A 21 -12.32 -33.16 10.05
C ASN A 21 -13.18 -34.25 9.41
N VAL A 22 -13.32 -34.25 8.08
CA VAL A 22 -13.82 -35.41 7.34
C VAL A 22 -12.87 -35.71 6.18
N MET A 23 -12.26 -36.90 6.26
CA MET A 23 -11.56 -37.59 5.18
C MET A 23 -12.58 -38.17 4.21
N ALA A 24 -12.27 -38.13 2.92
CA ALA A 24 -13.08 -38.70 1.85
C ALA A 24 -12.97 -40.24 1.81
N ASP A 25 -14.08 -40.90 1.47
CA ASP A 25 -14.07 -42.22 0.84
C ASP A 25 -15.25 -42.35 -0.15
N GLU A 26 -14.96 -42.92 -1.32
CA GLU A 26 -15.88 -43.12 -2.45
C GLU A 26 -16.70 -44.42 -2.32
N LYS A 27 -17.98 -44.37 -2.73
CA LYS A 27 -18.68 -45.26 -3.70
C LYS A 27 -20.19 -45.39 -3.38
N SER A 28 -21.05 -44.91 -4.29
CA SER A 28 -22.25 -45.63 -4.78
C SER A 28 -23.02 -44.79 -5.82
N THR A 29 -23.54 -45.47 -6.85
CA THR A 29 -24.29 -44.97 -8.02
C THR A 29 -25.81 -44.86 -7.74
N PRO A 30 -26.62 -44.27 -8.64
CA PRO A 30 -27.64 -43.28 -8.29
C PRO A 30 -29.05 -43.86 -8.11
N GLN A 31 -29.83 -43.25 -7.22
CA GLN A 31 -31.27 -43.46 -7.14
C GLN A 31 -31.98 -42.10 -7.11
N GLU A 32 -32.76 -41.84 -8.15
CA GLU A 32 -33.70 -40.73 -8.21
C GLU A 32 -34.73 -40.88 -7.08
N SER A 33 -34.77 -39.90 -6.17
CA SER A 33 -35.99 -39.58 -5.45
C SER A 33 -36.00 -38.09 -5.11
N THR A 34 -37.12 -37.49 -5.46
CA THR A 34 -37.49 -36.08 -5.32
C THR A 34 -37.54 -35.67 -3.86
N ASN A 35 -36.57 -34.88 -3.42
CA ASN A 35 -36.69 -33.90 -2.34
C ASN A 35 -35.43 -33.03 -2.33
N THR A 36 -35.35 -32.10 -3.29
CA THR A 36 -34.38 -30.99 -3.21
C THR A 36 -34.72 -30.14 -1.99
N PRO A 37 -33.84 -30.02 -0.98
CA PRO A 37 -33.89 -28.88 -0.09
C PRO A 37 -33.60 -27.66 -0.97
N TYR A 38 -34.58 -26.76 -1.08
CA TYR A 38 -34.35 -25.44 -1.64
C TYR A 38 -33.29 -24.74 -0.77
N PHE A 39 -32.04 -24.72 -1.24
CA PHE A 39 -31.03 -23.82 -0.72
C PHE A 39 -31.18 -22.49 -1.46
N PRO A 40 -31.58 -21.39 -0.81
CA PRO A 40 -31.59 -20.07 -1.43
C PRO A 40 -30.15 -19.56 -1.51
N ASN A 41 -29.32 -20.19 -2.33
CA ASN A 41 -27.92 -19.78 -2.53
C ASN A 41 -27.65 -19.47 -4.01
N ALA A 42 -28.55 -18.71 -4.61
CA ALA A 42 -28.15 -17.54 -5.36
C ALA A 42 -28.92 -16.39 -4.73
N VAL A 43 -28.23 -15.47 -4.05
CA VAL A 43 -28.83 -14.17 -3.77
C VAL A 43 -29.13 -13.60 -5.15
N GLU A 44 -30.40 -13.61 -5.58
CA GLU A 44 -30.83 -12.79 -6.71
C GLU A 44 -30.24 -11.41 -6.48
N LEU A 45 -29.58 -10.86 -7.49
CA LEU A 45 -29.11 -9.48 -7.48
C LEU A 45 -30.31 -8.59 -7.12
N MET A 46 -30.42 -8.19 -5.85
CA MET A 46 -31.58 -7.43 -5.38
C MET A 46 -31.57 -5.98 -5.89
N GLY A 47 -30.44 -5.52 -6.47
CA GLY A 47 -30.28 -4.19 -7.04
C GLY A 47 -30.51 -4.15 -8.56
N THR A 48 -30.86 -2.96 -9.04
CA THR A 48 -31.01 -2.64 -10.46
C THR A 48 -29.64 -2.65 -11.14
N THR A 49 -29.58 -3.13 -12.39
CA THR A 49 -28.39 -3.03 -13.23
C THR A 49 -28.55 -1.92 -14.26
N TYR A 50 -27.71 -0.90 -14.17
CA TYR A 50 -27.58 0.18 -15.14
C TYR A 50 -26.41 -0.05 -16.08
N TYR A 51 -26.52 0.45 -17.31
CA TYR A 51 -25.48 0.39 -18.33
C TYR A 51 -25.04 1.80 -18.73
N VAL A 52 -23.73 1.98 -18.88
CA VAL A 52 -23.10 3.22 -19.34
C VAL A 52 -22.25 2.93 -20.57
N ALA A 53 -22.44 3.68 -21.65
CA ALA A 53 -21.65 3.55 -22.87
C ALA A 53 -21.47 4.90 -23.57
N GLN A 54 -20.36 5.59 -23.29
CA GLN A 54 -20.06 6.91 -23.87
C GLN A 54 -19.95 6.89 -25.41
N ASN A 55 -19.44 5.79 -25.94
CA ASN A 55 -19.15 5.61 -27.36
C ASN A 55 -20.31 4.96 -28.15
N ASP A 56 -21.37 4.52 -27.48
CA ASP A 56 -22.57 4.00 -28.16
C ASP A 56 -23.37 5.18 -28.74
N PRO A 57 -23.68 5.19 -30.05
CA PRO A 57 -24.52 6.23 -30.65
C PRO A 57 -25.90 6.39 -29.99
N LYS A 58 -26.41 5.35 -29.32
CA LYS A 58 -27.67 5.38 -28.56
C LYS A 58 -27.50 5.88 -27.14
N GLY A 59 -26.26 6.04 -26.65
CA GLY A 59 -25.96 6.49 -25.29
C GLY A 59 -26.45 7.92 -25.05
N SER A 60 -27.30 8.09 -24.05
CA SER A 60 -27.84 9.39 -23.62
C SER A 60 -28.10 9.38 -22.11
N ASP A 61 -27.85 10.50 -21.43
CA ASP A 61 -28.16 10.61 -20.00
C ASP A 61 -29.65 10.82 -19.71
N ASP A 62 -30.47 10.95 -20.76
CA ASP A 62 -31.94 10.93 -20.70
C ASP A 62 -32.51 9.50 -20.82
N ASN A 63 -31.68 8.53 -21.19
CA ASN A 63 -32.10 7.13 -21.29
C ASN A 63 -32.42 6.53 -19.91
N PRO A 64 -33.14 5.39 -19.84
CA PRO A 64 -33.37 4.67 -18.58
C PRO A 64 -32.12 3.95 -18.03
N GLY A 65 -31.02 3.88 -18.78
CA GLY A 65 -29.81 3.16 -18.39
C GLY A 65 -29.91 1.64 -18.56
N THR A 66 -30.77 1.15 -19.45
CA THR A 66 -30.82 -0.28 -19.80
C THR A 66 -29.70 -0.63 -20.78
N LYS A 67 -29.50 -1.92 -21.06
CA LYS A 67 -28.48 -2.36 -22.02
C LYS A 67 -28.74 -1.82 -23.44
N GLU A 68 -30.01 -1.71 -23.83
CA GLU A 68 -30.44 -1.24 -25.16
C GLU A 68 -30.43 0.29 -25.28
N LEU A 69 -30.64 0.98 -24.15
CA LEU A 69 -30.64 2.44 -24.03
C LEU A 69 -29.77 2.82 -22.81
N PRO A 70 -28.43 2.77 -22.97
CA PRO A 70 -27.51 3.02 -21.87
C PRO A 70 -27.41 4.52 -21.55
N PHE A 71 -27.00 4.86 -20.33
CA PHE A 71 -26.53 6.20 -20.02
C PHE A 71 -25.27 6.54 -20.82
N LYS A 72 -25.01 7.82 -21.05
CA LYS A 72 -23.78 8.27 -21.74
C LYS A 72 -22.63 8.46 -20.76
N THR A 73 -22.91 8.89 -19.53
CA THR A 73 -21.90 9.23 -18.53
C THR A 73 -21.98 8.34 -17.28
N ILE A 74 -20.84 8.19 -16.60
CA ILE A 74 -20.80 7.51 -15.29
C ILE A 74 -21.46 8.41 -14.24
N SER A 75 -21.33 9.72 -14.38
CA SER A 75 -21.99 10.75 -13.56
C SER A 75 -23.49 10.53 -13.49
N LYS A 76 -24.16 10.30 -14.64
CA LYS A 76 -25.60 10.02 -14.63
C LYS A 76 -25.93 8.77 -13.83
N ALA A 77 -25.22 7.67 -14.06
CA ALA A 77 -25.40 6.45 -13.29
C ALA A 77 -25.17 6.67 -11.79
N GLY A 78 -24.15 7.43 -11.41
CA GLY A 78 -23.84 7.75 -10.01
C GLY A 78 -24.92 8.53 -9.28
N THR A 79 -25.72 9.34 -9.99
CA THR A 79 -26.86 10.05 -9.39
C THR A 79 -28.08 9.17 -9.14
N VAL A 80 -28.25 8.08 -9.91
CA VAL A 80 -29.44 7.21 -9.82
C VAL A 80 -29.20 5.94 -9.02
N ALA A 81 -28.00 5.36 -9.12
CA ALA A 81 -27.63 4.09 -8.50
C ALA A 81 -27.78 4.16 -6.97
N ASP A 82 -28.45 3.16 -6.42
CA ASP A 82 -28.75 3.01 -5.00
C ASP A 82 -28.12 1.74 -4.42
N GLN A 83 -28.42 1.49 -3.15
CA GLN A 83 -27.92 0.37 -2.38
C GLN A 83 -28.14 -0.97 -3.10
N GLY A 84 -27.04 -1.70 -3.34
CA GLY A 84 -27.05 -2.99 -4.01
C GLY A 84 -27.07 -2.94 -5.54
N ASP A 85 -27.18 -1.74 -6.15
CA ASP A 85 -27.21 -1.58 -7.60
C ASP A 85 -25.84 -1.84 -8.25
N PHE A 86 -25.90 -2.17 -9.54
CA PHE A 86 -24.75 -2.40 -10.40
C PHE A 86 -24.73 -1.37 -11.53
N VAL A 87 -23.56 -0.78 -11.77
CA VAL A 87 -23.30 0.10 -12.91
C VAL A 87 -22.28 -0.59 -13.81
N MET A 88 -22.76 -1.13 -14.92
CA MET A 88 -21.96 -1.83 -15.93
C MET A 88 -21.50 -0.85 -17.00
N ILE A 89 -20.18 -0.70 -17.14
CA ILE A 89 -19.58 0.40 -17.90
C ILE A 89 -18.83 -0.15 -19.10
N ASP A 90 -19.20 0.30 -20.30
CA ASP A 90 -18.53 -0.07 -21.54
C ASP A 90 -17.25 0.75 -21.75
N GLU A 91 -16.40 0.23 -22.64
CA GLU A 91 -15.10 0.78 -23.02
C GLU A 91 -15.15 2.29 -23.31
N GLY A 92 -14.21 3.02 -22.69
CA GLY A 92 -14.13 4.47 -22.85
C GLY A 92 -13.17 5.15 -21.88
N VAL A 93 -12.88 6.42 -22.16
CA VAL A 93 -12.15 7.34 -21.29
C VAL A 93 -13.12 8.41 -20.81
N TYR A 94 -13.68 8.17 -19.63
CA TYR A 94 -14.64 9.02 -18.96
C TYR A 94 -13.89 10.08 -18.16
N ARG A 95 -14.00 11.36 -18.53
CA ARG A 95 -13.33 12.48 -17.86
C ARG A 95 -14.34 13.23 -16.99
N GLU A 96 -14.57 12.73 -15.79
CA GLU A 96 -15.73 13.10 -14.97
C GLU A 96 -15.36 13.20 -13.47
N GLU A 97 -16.09 14.06 -12.74
CA GLU A 97 -16.16 14.03 -11.28
C GLU A 97 -17.54 13.47 -10.92
N VAL A 98 -17.61 12.16 -10.68
CA VAL A 98 -18.84 11.42 -10.40
C VAL A 98 -19.27 11.75 -8.97
N LEU A 99 -20.36 12.51 -8.85
CA LEU A 99 -20.97 12.83 -7.56
C LEU A 99 -21.75 11.62 -7.04
N LEU A 100 -21.56 11.30 -5.77
CA LEU A 100 -22.13 10.11 -5.12
C LEU A 100 -23.07 10.54 -3.98
N PRO A 101 -24.33 10.86 -4.29
CA PRO A 101 -25.32 11.25 -3.29
C PRO A 101 -25.77 10.07 -2.41
N LYS A 102 -25.64 8.84 -2.93
CA LYS A 102 -26.05 7.61 -2.28
C LYS A 102 -24.83 6.79 -1.86
N ASN A 103 -25.03 5.96 -0.83
CA ASN A 103 -24.00 5.09 -0.28
C ASN A 103 -24.64 3.78 0.18
N GLY A 104 -23.86 2.70 0.21
CA GLY A 104 -24.30 1.49 0.90
C GLY A 104 -24.23 1.62 2.42
N PHE A 105 -24.86 0.69 3.12
CA PHE A 105 -24.82 0.62 4.57
C PHE A 105 -23.60 -0.16 5.04
N LEU A 106 -22.84 0.48 5.91
CA LEU A 106 -21.75 -0.16 6.61
C LEU A 106 -22.27 -1.41 7.34
N TYR A 107 -21.51 -2.50 7.28
CA TYR A 107 -21.86 -3.82 7.86
C TYR A 107 -22.98 -4.58 7.17
N VAL A 108 -23.51 -4.09 6.04
CA VAL A 108 -24.52 -4.80 5.24
C VAL A 108 -23.95 -5.06 3.83
N PRO A 109 -23.17 -6.14 3.63
CA PRO A 109 -22.40 -6.40 2.41
C PRO A 109 -23.15 -6.27 1.09
N TRP A 110 -24.42 -6.65 1.06
CA TRP A 110 -25.26 -6.63 -0.13
C TRP A 110 -25.79 -5.24 -0.51
N THR A 111 -25.55 -4.21 0.31
CA THR A 111 -25.99 -2.82 0.02
C THR A 111 -24.93 -1.99 -0.69
N ARG A 112 -23.73 -2.53 -0.93
CA ARG A 112 -22.67 -1.82 -1.65
C ARG A 112 -23.12 -1.47 -3.08
N ILE A 113 -22.73 -0.30 -3.55
CA ILE A 113 -22.93 0.11 -4.94
C ILE A 113 -21.73 -0.37 -5.75
N THR A 114 -21.95 -1.05 -6.86
CA THR A 114 -20.86 -1.66 -7.65
C THR A 114 -20.70 -0.96 -9.01
N TYR A 115 -19.55 -0.33 -9.25
CA TYR A 115 -19.14 0.19 -10.55
C TYR A 115 -18.19 -0.79 -11.21
N LYS A 116 -18.57 -1.32 -12.37
CA LYS A 116 -17.84 -2.44 -12.98
C LYS A 116 -17.66 -2.22 -14.47
N ALA A 117 -16.42 -2.33 -14.93
CA ALA A 117 -16.15 -2.45 -16.36
C ALA A 117 -16.80 -3.72 -16.90
N LEU A 118 -17.43 -3.63 -18.08
CA LEU A 118 -17.90 -4.81 -18.79
C LEU A 118 -16.73 -5.79 -19.01
N PRO A 119 -16.97 -7.12 -18.94
CA PRO A 119 -15.91 -8.10 -19.09
C PRO A 119 -15.07 -7.89 -20.36
N GLY A 120 -13.74 -7.84 -20.19
CA GLY A 120 -12.80 -7.62 -21.30
C GLY A 120 -12.69 -6.17 -21.79
N LYS A 121 -13.51 -5.25 -21.30
CA LYS A 121 -13.49 -3.83 -21.70
C LYS A 121 -12.50 -3.02 -20.87
N ARG A 122 -11.87 -2.03 -21.52
CA ARG A 122 -10.94 -1.09 -20.87
C ARG A 122 -11.68 0.20 -20.53
N VAL A 123 -11.89 0.43 -19.24
CA VAL A 123 -12.61 1.60 -18.74
C VAL A 123 -11.66 2.47 -17.91
N TYR A 124 -11.54 3.73 -18.30
CA TYR A 124 -10.78 4.74 -17.56
C TYR A 124 -11.73 5.80 -17.05
N LEU A 125 -11.69 6.10 -15.75
CA LEU A 125 -12.29 7.30 -15.16
C LEU A 125 -11.14 8.24 -14.76
N LYS A 126 -11.06 9.39 -15.42
CA LYS A 126 -9.95 10.34 -15.25
C LYS A 126 -10.40 11.65 -14.64
N GLY A 127 -9.64 12.12 -13.65
CA GLY A 127 -9.74 13.47 -13.10
C GLY A 127 -9.08 14.56 -13.97
N SER A 128 -8.41 14.17 -15.06
CA SER A 128 -7.67 15.05 -15.96
C SER A 128 -8.38 15.31 -17.27
N ASP A 129 -8.01 16.40 -17.94
CA ASP A 129 -8.42 16.72 -19.31
C ASP A 129 -7.23 16.78 -20.25
N VAL A 130 -7.48 16.51 -21.53
CA VAL A 130 -6.50 16.69 -22.60
C VAL A 130 -6.19 18.19 -22.71
N PHE A 131 -4.91 18.51 -22.83
CA PHE A 131 -4.42 19.87 -22.85
C PHE A 131 -3.64 20.16 -24.13
N GLU A 132 -4.25 20.96 -25.01
CA GLU A 132 -3.72 21.34 -26.32
C GLU A 132 -3.48 22.85 -26.40
N PRO A 133 -2.52 23.40 -25.66
CA PRO A 133 -2.24 24.83 -25.69
C PRO A 133 -1.42 25.20 -26.93
N LYS A 134 -1.28 26.51 -27.15
CA LYS A 134 -0.16 27.04 -27.93
C LYS A 134 1.12 26.99 -27.10
N TRP A 135 2.00 26.04 -27.42
CA TRP A 135 3.31 25.92 -26.78
C TRP A 135 4.31 26.96 -27.31
N GLU A 136 5.08 27.56 -26.42
CA GLU A 136 6.22 28.42 -26.74
C GLU A 136 7.52 27.73 -26.33
N ALA A 137 8.43 27.54 -27.28
CA ALA A 137 9.73 26.94 -27.01
C ALA A 137 10.63 27.94 -26.27
N ILE A 138 11.24 27.49 -25.17
CA ILE A 138 12.26 28.25 -24.42
C ILE A 138 13.68 27.78 -24.81
N GLY A 139 13.80 26.56 -25.34
CA GLY A 139 15.08 25.94 -25.75
C GLY A 139 15.39 24.69 -24.94
N GLY A 140 16.26 23.82 -25.47
CA GLY A 140 16.72 22.61 -24.79
C GLY A 140 15.58 21.65 -24.35
N GLY A 141 14.55 21.46 -25.18
CA GLY A 141 13.41 20.60 -24.84
C GLY A 141 12.38 21.22 -23.87
N VAL A 142 12.59 22.47 -23.45
CA VAL A 142 11.71 23.18 -22.51
C VAL A 142 10.69 24.04 -23.27
N TYR A 143 9.42 23.91 -22.89
CA TYR A 143 8.30 24.65 -23.44
C TYR A 143 7.44 25.24 -22.33
N LYS A 144 6.82 26.38 -22.59
CA LYS A 144 5.80 26.96 -21.71
C LYS A 144 4.46 27.07 -22.42
N ALA A 145 3.40 27.07 -21.61
CA ALA A 145 2.05 27.28 -22.07
C ALA A 145 1.25 28.05 -21.02
N ALA A 146 0.30 28.86 -21.48
CA ALA A 146 -0.68 29.48 -20.62
C ALA A 146 -1.56 28.40 -19.97
N LEU A 147 -1.86 28.58 -18.68
CA LEU A 147 -2.78 27.78 -17.91
C LEU A 147 -4.10 28.58 -17.75
N PRO A 148 -5.07 28.43 -18.67
CA PRO A 148 -6.25 29.27 -18.68
C PRO A 148 -7.17 28.95 -17.50
N ALA A 149 -7.61 30.00 -16.80
CA ALA A 149 -8.51 29.88 -15.65
C ALA A 149 -9.83 29.15 -15.98
N GLY A 150 -10.26 29.18 -17.25
CA GLY A 150 -11.46 28.49 -17.73
C GLY A 150 -11.38 26.95 -17.68
N LEU A 151 -10.19 26.35 -17.50
CA LEU A 151 -10.06 24.91 -17.26
C LEU A 151 -10.62 24.49 -15.90
N PHE A 152 -10.69 25.42 -14.95
CA PHE A 152 -10.98 25.12 -13.57
C PHE A 152 -12.37 25.59 -13.19
N LYS A 153 -12.95 24.97 -12.15
CA LYS A 153 -14.24 25.42 -11.61
C LYS A 153 -14.10 26.87 -11.14
N LYS A 154 -14.80 27.76 -11.83
CA LYS A 154 -14.79 29.21 -11.57
C LYS A 154 -14.98 29.47 -10.07
N ASP A 155 -14.08 30.26 -9.51
CA ASP A 155 -14.10 30.76 -8.12
C ASP A 155 -14.02 29.70 -6.99
N ALA A 156 -13.70 28.43 -7.28
CA ALA A 156 -13.75 27.38 -6.24
C ALA A 156 -12.59 26.38 -6.18
N TYR A 157 -12.01 25.93 -7.31
CA TYR A 157 -11.01 24.85 -7.28
C TYR A 157 -10.03 24.91 -8.45
N ASN A 158 -8.79 25.35 -8.17
CA ASN A 158 -7.67 25.29 -9.11
C ASN A 158 -6.51 24.52 -8.46
N PRO A 159 -6.22 23.27 -8.87
CA PRO A 159 -5.18 22.47 -8.21
C PRO A 159 -3.78 23.04 -8.37
N TYR A 160 -3.53 23.87 -9.39
CA TYR A 160 -2.24 24.54 -9.61
C TYR A 160 -2.03 25.77 -8.72
N GLU A 161 -3.03 26.15 -7.92
CA GLU A 161 -2.90 27.19 -6.89
C GLU A 161 -2.78 26.63 -5.47
N LEU A 162 -3.06 25.35 -5.25
CA LEU A 162 -3.20 24.75 -3.92
C LEU A 162 -1.97 23.92 -3.54
N SER A 163 -1.59 23.91 -2.26
CA SER A 163 -0.47 23.13 -1.74
C SER A 163 -0.73 21.64 -1.85
N CYS A 164 0.33 20.88 -2.07
CA CYS A 164 0.29 19.42 -2.12
C CYS A 164 0.11 18.73 -0.75
N VAL A 165 0.27 19.47 0.35
CA VAL A 165 0.20 18.92 1.71
C VAL A 165 -1.27 18.71 2.08
N ILE A 166 -1.68 17.43 2.09
CA ILE A 166 -3.09 17.02 2.17
C ILE A 166 -3.77 17.47 3.47
N ASP A 167 -3.00 17.59 4.57
CA ASP A 167 -3.56 17.94 5.88
C ASP A 167 -3.86 19.44 6.02
N ASP A 168 -3.27 20.28 5.17
CA ASP A 168 -3.40 21.73 5.22
C ASP A 168 -3.34 22.32 3.79
N PRO A 169 -4.36 22.06 2.95
CA PRO A 169 -4.40 22.57 1.59
C PRO A 169 -4.57 24.10 1.62
N LYS A 170 -3.50 24.82 1.33
CA LYS A 170 -3.44 26.29 1.31
C LYS A 170 -3.20 26.79 -0.11
N LYS A 171 -3.66 28.00 -0.42
CA LYS A 171 -3.24 28.67 -1.65
C LYS A 171 -1.73 28.98 -1.60
N VAL A 172 -0.97 28.46 -2.56
CA VAL A 172 0.48 28.66 -2.76
C VAL A 172 0.79 29.37 -4.07
N ARG A 173 -0.24 29.76 -4.83
CA ARG A 173 -0.14 30.72 -5.93
C ARG A 173 -1.23 31.80 -5.81
N PRO A 174 -0.95 33.05 -6.23
CA PRO A 174 0.35 33.52 -6.68
C PRO A 174 1.35 33.65 -5.52
N ILE A 175 2.65 33.55 -5.82
CA ILE A 175 3.76 33.73 -4.87
C ILE A 175 4.91 34.48 -5.53
N LYS A 176 5.69 35.22 -4.74
CA LYS A 176 6.96 35.84 -5.15
C LYS A 176 8.13 35.00 -4.64
N GLY A 177 9.18 34.88 -5.45
CA GLY A 177 10.38 34.13 -5.10
C GLY A 177 10.76 33.12 -6.18
N GLU A 178 12.00 32.64 -6.11
CA GLU A 178 12.55 31.68 -7.07
C GLU A 178 12.19 30.23 -6.71
N VAL A 179 12.06 29.94 -5.41
CA VAL A 179 11.63 28.64 -4.90
C VAL A 179 10.11 28.58 -4.85
N LEU A 180 9.53 27.73 -5.68
CA LEU A 180 8.11 27.60 -5.92
C LEU A 180 7.58 26.31 -5.28
N PRO A 181 6.71 26.39 -4.26
CA PRO A 181 6.13 25.20 -3.64
C PRO A 181 5.38 24.32 -4.64
N GLU A 182 5.45 23.00 -4.44
CA GLU A 182 4.63 22.02 -5.16
C GLU A 182 3.14 22.32 -5.01
N THR A 183 2.38 21.96 -6.04
CA THR A 183 0.94 22.21 -6.14
C THR A 183 0.16 20.90 -6.23
N LEU A 184 -1.17 20.96 -6.04
CA LEU A 184 -2.03 19.82 -6.36
C LEU A 184 -2.14 19.55 -7.88
N GLY A 185 -1.69 20.48 -8.71
CA GLY A 185 -1.64 20.28 -10.16
C GLY A 185 -0.64 19.19 -10.55
N GLN A 186 -0.99 18.39 -11.56
CA GLN A 186 -0.11 17.38 -12.13
C GLN A 186 -0.25 17.33 -13.64
N ILE A 187 0.89 17.18 -14.31
CA ILE A 187 0.98 17.00 -15.76
C ILE A 187 1.32 15.56 -16.07
N TYR A 188 0.61 15.00 -17.04
CA TYR A 188 0.91 13.69 -17.62
C TYR A 188 1.25 13.86 -19.10
N VAL A 189 2.26 13.13 -19.57
CA VAL A 189 2.62 13.07 -21.00
C VAL A 189 2.66 11.61 -21.42
N ASP A 190 1.85 11.24 -22.40
CA ASP A 190 1.63 9.85 -22.83
C ASP A 190 1.32 8.91 -21.64
N GLY A 191 0.52 9.40 -20.68
CA GLY A 191 0.14 8.69 -19.45
C GLY A 191 1.19 8.71 -18.33
N LYS A 192 2.40 9.22 -18.55
CA LYS A 192 3.45 9.31 -17.51
C LYS A 192 3.33 10.61 -16.73
N ALA A 193 3.20 10.53 -15.41
CA ALA A 193 3.27 11.70 -14.54
C ALA A 193 4.67 12.32 -14.56
N PHE A 194 4.76 13.63 -14.84
CA PHE A 194 6.01 14.38 -14.81
C PHE A 194 6.31 14.88 -13.39
N GLU A 195 7.59 15.07 -13.06
CA GLU A 195 7.99 15.52 -11.73
C GLU A 195 7.80 17.03 -11.57
N GLN A 196 7.05 17.47 -10.55
CA GLN A 196 6.98 18.89 -10.22
C GLN A 196 8.24 19.31 -9.46
N LEU A 197 8.93 20.34 -9.94
CA LEU A 197 10.15 20.88 -9.33
C LEU A 197 9.97 22.31 -8.84
N ALA A 198 10.85 22.72 -7.93
CA ALA A 198 10.73 23.97 -7.19
C ALA A 198 11.13 25.23 -7.98
N GLY A 199 11.47 25.13 -9.27
CA GLY A 199 11.90 26.31 -10.03
C GLY A 199 12.28 26.00 -11.48
N MET A 200 12.45 27.07 -12.25
CA MET A 200 12.76 27.00 -13.69
C MET A 200 14.11 26.33 -13.96
N GLU A 201 15.14 26.62 -13.16
CA GLU A 201 16.47 26.06 -13.35
C GLU A 201 16.48 24.54 -13.15
N ALA A 202 15.84 24.06 -12.08
CA ALA A 202 15.69 22.64 -11.82
C ALA A 202 14.96 21.92 -12.96
N VAL A 203 13.92 22.55 -13.53
CA VAL A 203 13.20 22.02 -14.69
C VAL A 203 14.10 21.95 -15.92
N LYS A 204 14.87 23.00 -16.23
CA LYS A 204 15.80 23.00 -17.37
C LYS A 204 16.83 21.86 -17.31
N ASN A 205 17.23 21.46 -16.10
CA ASN A 205 18.24 20.41 -15.90
C ASN A 205 17.63 18.99 -15.79
N THR A 206 16.30 18.86 -15.76
CA THR A 206 15.63 17.58 -15.47
C THR A 206 14.53 17.29 -16.49
N ALA A 207 14.81 16.46 -17.48
CA ALA A 207 13.79 16.01 -18.43
C ALA A 207 12.65 15.24 -17.73
N GLY A 208 11.41 15.35 -18.25
CA GLY A 208 10.25 14.72 -17.63
C GLY A 208 9.75 15.45 -16.39
N SER A 209 10.02 16.75 -16.29
CA SER A 209 9.64 17.59 -15.16
C SER A 209 8.82 18.80 -15.59
N PHE A 210 8.20 19.48 -14.62
CA PHE A 210 7.48 20.72 -14.82
C PHE A 210 7.53 21.64 -13.61
N VAL A 211 7.17 22.91 -13.82
CA VAL A 211 6.93 23.89 -12.77
C VAL A 211 5.71 24.75 -13.10
N VAL A 212 4.94 25.10 -12.08
CA VAL A 212 3.89 26.12 -12.15
C VAL A 212 4.50 27.45 -11.76
N THR A 213 4.51 28.41 -12.68
CA THR A 213 5.07 29.75 -12.48
C THR A 213 4.50 30.45 -11.24
N GLY A 214 5.25 31.39 -10.67
CA GLY A 214 4.87 32.08 -9.44
C GLY A 214 3.54 32.83 -9.54
N ASN A 215 3.16 33.31 -10.73
CA ASN A 215 1.86 33.96 -10.95
C ASN A 215 0.68 32.97 -11.03
N GLY A 216 0.94 31.65 -11.13
CA GLY A 216 -0.07 30.59 -11.26
C GLY A 216 -0.75 30.49 -12.63
N LYS A 217 -0.27 31.22 -13.64
CA LYS A 217 -0.94 31.39 -14.95
C LYS A 217 -0.23 30.68 -16.10
N GLU A 218 0.96 30.13 -15.86
CA GLU A 218 1.72 29.41 -16.88
C GLU A 218 2.35 28.16 -16.25
N ILE A 219 2.45 27.12 -17.07
CA ILE A 219 3.24 25.94 -16.78
C ILE A 219 4.47 25.92 -17.69
N VAL A 220 5.56 25.40 -17.17
CA VAL A 220 6.80 25.17 -17.93
C VAL A 220 7.17 23.72 -17.79
N VAL A 221 7.39 23.05 -18.92
CA VAL A 221 7.54 21.59 -19.01
C VAL A 221 8.80 21.27 -19.78
N HIS A 222 9.62 20.38 -19.25
CA HIS A 222 10.79 19.84 -19.93
C HIS A 222 10.46 18.48 -20.52
N PHE A 223 10.30 18.42 -21.85
CA PHE A 223 10.09 17.17 -22.58
C PHE A 223 11.44 16.47 -22.81
N PRO A 224 11.56 15.15 -22.62
CA PRO A 224 12.82 14.43 -22.83
C PRO A 224 13.45 14.66 -24.20
N ASP A 225 14.79 14.63 -24.26
CA ASP A 225 15.62 15.06 -25.38
C ASP A 225 15.11 14.67 -26.78
N GLY A 226 15.11 15.65 -27.68
CA GLY A 226 14.66 15.51 -29.08
C GLY A 226 13.13 15.46 -29.27
N LYS A 227 12.35 15.46 -28.18
CA LYS A 227 10.88 15.43 -28.25
C LYS A 227 10.30 16.83 -28.10
N THR A 228 9.29 17.10 -28.92
CA THR A 228 8.44 18.30 -28.80
C THR A 228 7.10 17.89 -28.18
N PRO A 229 6.29 18.84 -27.69
CA PRO A 229 4.90 18.54 -27.32
C PRO A 229 4.05 18.08 -28.51
N ALA A 230 4.47 18.30 -29.75
CA ALA A 230 3.70 17.88 -30.92
C ALA A 230 3.58 16.36 -31.00
N GLY A 231 2.36 15.87 -31.24
CA GLY A 231 2.06 14.43 -31.31
C GLY A 231 2.09 13.73 -29.96
N LYS A 232 2.10 14.47 -28.84
CA LYS A 232 2.05 13.92 -27.48
C LYS A 232 0.67 14.12 -26.87
N LEU A 233 0.20 13.11 -26.14
CA LEU A 233 -0.98 13.26 -25.29
C LEU A 233 -0.56 13.95 -24.00
N VAL A 234 -0.87 15.23 -23.86
CA VAL A 234 -0.67 15.98 -22.62
C VAL A 234 -1.99 16.04 -21.87
N GLU A 235 -1.98 15.64 -20.59
CA GLU A 235 -3.14 15.74 -19.72
C GLU A 235 -2.82 16.59 -18.48
N LEU A 236 -3.75 17.45 -18.08
CA LEU A 236 -3.70 18.24 -16.86
C LEU A 236 -4.74 17.73 -15.88
N THR A 237 -4.37 17.57 -14.60
CA THR A 237 -5.39 17.36 -13.55
C THR A 237 -6.29 18.58 -13.46
N VAL A 238 -7.60 18.36 -13.48
CA VAL A 238 -8.61 19.43 -13.41
C VAL A 238 -9.52 19.22 -12.20
N ARG A 239 -9.96 17.99 -11.98
CA ARG A 239 -10.99 17.63 -11.01
C ARG A 239 -10.38 17.25 -9.67
N GLN A 240 -11.13 17.54 -8.60
CA GLN A 240 -10.71 17.25 -7.25
C GLN A 240 -10.71 15.74 -6.97
N ARG A 241 -11.81 15.07 -7.33
CA ARG A 241 -11.98 13.62 -7.22
C ARG A 241 -12.45 13.04 -8.55
N CYS A 242 -12.25 11.73 -8.72
CA CYS A 242 -12.96 10.95 -9.74
C CYS A 242 -14.33 10.52 -9.21
N PHE A 243 -14.36 9.91 -8.03
CA PHE A 243 -15.57 9.59 -7.27
C PHE A 243 -15.65 10.50 -6.05
N LYS A 244 -16.70 11.32 -5.97
CA LYS A 244 -16.88 12.33 -4.92
C LYS A 244 -18.10 12.01 -4.06
N PRO A 245 -17.88 11.45 -2.85
CA PRO A 245 -18.91 11.34 -1.82
C PRO A 245 -19.63 12.67 -1.56
N MET A 246 -20.96 12.65 -1.59
CA MET A 246 -21.82 13.82 -1.28
C MET A 246 -22.69 13.62 -0.03
N TYR A 247 -22.66 12.45 0.58
CA TYR A 247 -23.38 12.19 1.83
C TYR A 247 -22.75 13.00 2.97
N PRO A 248 -23.58 13.67 3.79
CA PRO A 248 -23.09 14.59 4.80
C PRO A 248 -22.30 13.83 5.88
N PRO A 249 -21.24 14.43 6.44
CA PRO A 249 -20.44 13.81 7.50
C PRO A 249 -21.20 13.85 8.83
N VAL A 250 -22.38 13.25 8.92
CA VAL A 250 -23.20 13.24 10.14
C VAL A 250 -22.82 12.02 10.98
N GLY A 251 -22.30 12.24 12.19
CA GLY A 251 -22.00 11.17 13.15
C GLY A 251 -20.54 10.72 13.18
N ASP A 252 -20.31 9.55 13.78
CA ASP A 252 -19.00 8.94 14.01
C ASP A 252 -18.27 8.57 12.69
N GLU A 253 -17.02 8.12 12.80
CA GLU A 253 -16.15 7.79 11.65
C GLU A 253 -16.78 6.83 10.63
N TYR A 254 -17.81 6.08 11.03
CA TYR A 254 -18.47 5.06 10.23
C TYR A 254 -19.40 5.64 9.15
N ASN A 255 -19.93 6.84 9.35
CA ASN A 255 -20.87 7.48 8.42
C ASN A 255 -20.20 8.28 7.29
N LYS A 256 -18.87 8.39 7.28
CA LYS A 256 -18.11 9.19 6.29
C LYS A 256 -17.51 8.37 5.14
N ALA A 257 -17.40 7.06 5.33
CA ALA A 257 -16.68 6.19 4.43
C ALA A 257 -17.50 5.80 3.19
N ALA A 258 -16.81 5.65 2.05
CA ALA A 258 -17.43 5.11 0.85
C ALA A 258 -17.64 3.60 0.97
N TYR A 259 -18.89 3.17 0.86
CA TYR A 259 -19.30 1.77 0.82
C TYR A 259 -19.73 1.37 -0.59
N MET A 260 -18.73 1.29 -1.46
CA MET A 260 -18.88 0.95 -2.86
C MET A 260 -17.65 0.20 -3.37
N GLU A 261 -17.79 -0.37 -4.55
CA GLU A 261 -16.75 -1.15 -5.19
C GLU A 261 -16.52 -0.69 -6.64
N THR A 262 -15.25 -0.71 -7.05
CA THR A 262 -14.82 -0.55 -8.44
C THR A 262 -14.19 -1.85 -8.93
N TRP A 263 -14.62 -2.34 -10.08
CA TRP A 263 -14.16 -3.62 -10.64
C TRP A 263 -13.72 -3.45 -12.10
N GLY A 264 -12.47 -3.85 -12.40
CA GLY A 264 -11.95 -3.85 -13.77
C GLY A 264 -11.73 -2.47 -14.40
N MET A 265 -11.84 -1.41 -13.62
CA MET A 265 -11.67 -0.02 -14.06
C MET A 265 -10.26 0.49 -13.71
N VAL A 266 -9.80 1.52 -14.42
CA VAL A 266 -8.68 2.37 -13.99
C VAL A 266 -9.26 3.72 -13.61
N VAL A 267 -9.11 4.11 -12.34
CA VAL A 267 -9.55 5.41 -11.86
C VAL A 267 -8.31 6.20 -11.48
N GLU A 268 -8.03 7.32 -12.14
CA GLU A 268 -6.72 7.98 -12.04
C GLU A 268 -6.77 9.49 -12.32
N HIS A 269 -5.64 10.15 -12.12
CA HIS A 269 -5.42 11.55 -12.51
C HIS A 269 -6.36 12.56 -11.83
N ALA A 270 -6.86 12.27 -10.63
CA ALA A 270 -7.49 13.26 -9.76
C ALA A 270 -6.43 14.13 -9.07
N ALA A 271 -6.74 15.41 -8.85
CA ALA A 271 -5.83 16.33 -8.17
C ALA A 271 -5.62 15.96 -6.69
N GLU A 272 -6.64 15.48 -5.98
CA GLU A 272 -6.43 14.75 -4.73
C GLU A 272 -7.12 13.37 -4.83
N PRO A 273 -6.34 12.32 -5.12
CA PRO A 273 -6.86 10.96 -5.25
C PRO A 273 -7.53 10.49 -3.96
N GLY A 274 -8.79 10.06 -4.05
CA GLY A 274 -9.52 9.44 -2.95
C GLY A 274 -9.39 7.92 -2.94
N ALA A 275 -10.16 7.30 -2.07
CA ALA A 275 -10.44 5.86 -1.90
C ALA A 275 -10.20 4.90 -3.08
N PHE A 276 -10.64 5.30 -4.27
CA PHE A 276 -10.72 4.43 -5.45
C PHE A 276 -9.77 4.86 -6.56
N CYS A 277 -8.99 5.93 -6.36
CA CYS A 277 -8.23 6.59 -7.41
C CYS A 277 -6.73 6.37 -7.20
N TYR A 278 -6.03 5.95 -8.27
CA TYR A 278 -4.59 5.79 -8.22
C TYR A 278 -3.89 7.10 -7.86
N PHE A 279 -2.99 6.99 -6.88
CA PHE A 279 -2.27 8.12 -6.33
C PHE A 279 -1.23 8.66 -7.31
N ARG A 280 -1.09 9.97 -7.44
CA ARG A 280 -0.06 10.61 -8.28
C ARG A 280 1.20 10.95 -7.47
N PRO A 281 2.36 11.17 -8.10
CA PRO A 281 3.56 11.62 -7.39
C PRO A 281 3.31 12.93 -6.66
N LEU A 282 3.47 12.93 -5.33
CA LEU A 282 3.21 14.11 -4.51
C LEU A 282 3.92 14.04 -3.17
N SER A 283 4.39 15.18 -2.66
CA SER A 283 4.75 15.33 -1.26
C SER A 283 3.50 15.33 -0.38
N ILE A 284 3.21 14.23 0.30
CA ILE A 284 1.98 14.03 1.09
C ILE A 284 2.11 14.49 2.54
N ARG A 285 3.35 14.61 3.05
CA ARG A 285 3.66 15.05 4.42
C ARG A 285 4.92 15.89 4.47
N LYS A 286 4.88 16.93 5.30
CA LYS A 286 6.06 17.67 5.79
C LYS A 286 5.91 17.77 7.31
N ASN A 287 6.52 16.85 8.03
CA ASN A 287 6.39 16.75 9.49
C ASN A 287 7.30 17.80 10.15
N GLY A 288 6.80 19.03 10.26
CA GLY A 288 7.57 20.22 10.64
C GLY A 288 8.44 20.05 11.89
N ASP A 289 7.92 19.40 12.92
CA ASP A 289 8.65 19.20 14.19
C ASP A 289 9.84 18.22 14.07
N THR A 290 9.79 17.32 13.08
CA THR A 290 10.79 16.25 12.91
C THR A 290 11.71 16.46 11.71
N GLY A 291 11.33 17.36 10.79
CA GLY A 291 11.99 17.52 9.49
C GLY A 291 11.73 16.38 8.48
N ILE A 292 10.97 15.34 8.83
CA ILE A 292 10.69 14.21 7.95
C ILE A 292 9.71 14.60 6.85
N ILE A 293 10.12 14.42 5.59
CA ILE A 293 9.28 14.65 4.40
C ILE A 293 8.90 13.31 3.80
N VAL A 294 7.64 13.16 3.38
CA VAL A 294 7.15 11.93 2.75
C VAL A 294 6.54 12.23 1.40
N ARG A 295 7.11 11.62 0.36
CA ARG A 295 6.61 11.66 -1.01
C ARG A 295 5.98 10.32 -1.36
N LYS A 296 4.73 10.32 -1.83
CA LYS A 296 4.01 9.13 -2.30
C LYS A 296 3.92 9.17 -3.81
N SER A 297 4.10 8.04 -4.45
CA SER A 297 3.98 7.89 -5.91
C SER A 297 3.41 6.51 -6.25
N PHE A 298 2.66 6.43 -7.34
CA PHE A 298 2.25 5.14 -7.90
C PHE A 298 3.46 4.37 -8.39
N SER A 299 3.51 3.09 -8.08
CA SER A 299 4.59 2.19 -8.48
C SER A 299 4.09 1.17 -9.50
N MET A 300 3.01 0.44 -9.18
CA MET A 300 2.47 -0.56 -10.08
C MET A 300 0.99 -0.84 -9.78
N ARG A 301 0.26 -1.26 -10.81
CA ARG A 301 -1.14 -1.68 -10.70
C ARG A 301 -1.24 -3.06 -10.05
N GLY A 302 -2.25 -3.28 -9.21
CA GLY A 302 -2.80 -4.61 -8.88
C GLY A 302 -4.24 -4.73 -9.40
N LEU A 303 -4.78 -5.95 -9.58
CA LEU A 303 -6.16 -6.11 -10.07
C LEU A 303 -7.13 -6.82 -9.12
N VAL A 304 -6.69 -7.75 -8.27
CA VAL A 304 -7.65 -8.67 -7.62
C VAL A 304 -7.46 -8.81 -6.13
N VAL A 305 -6.23 -8.66 -5.64
CA VAL A 305 -5.89 -9.18 -4.30
C VAL A 305 -5.55 -8.02 -3.42
N PRO A 306 -6.30 -7.82 -2.33
CA PRO A 306 -5.84 -6.92 -1.30
C PRO A 306 -4.47 -7.40 -0.83
N CYS A 307 -4.16 -8.70 -0.71
CA CYS A 307 -2.87 -9.18 -0.20
C CYS A 307 -1.80 -9.59 -1.24
N SER A 308 -1.84 -9.13 -2.50
CA SER A 308 -0.71 -9.34 -3.44
C SER A 308 0.46 -8.46 -3.01
N LYS A 309 1.30 -9.00 -2.14
CA LYS A 309 2.47 -8.31 -1.59
C LYS A 309 3.58 -8.30 -2.66
N MET A 310 4.36 -7.21 -2.74
CA MET A 310 5.76 -7.43 -3.10
C MET A 310 6.29 -8.40 -2.06
N THR A 311 6.84 -9.51 -2.53
CA THR A 311 7.51 -10.45 -1.64
C THR A 311 8.59 -9.65 -0.92
N TYR A 312 8.61 -9.78 0.40
CA TYR A 312 9.31 -8.85 1.28
C TYR A 312 10.77 -8.63 0.85
N ASN A 313 11.24 -7.40 1.02
CA ASN A 313 12.62 -6.96 0.73
C ASN A 313 13.00 -7.01 -0.76
N PRO A 314 12.66 -5.96 -1.54
CA PRO A 314 13.43 -5.66 -2.72
C PRO A 314 14.90 -5.43 -2.33
N ALA A 315 15.81 -5.76 -3.23
CA ALA A 315 17.24 -5.56 -3.00
C ALA A 315 17.88 -5.00 -4.26
N TYR A 316 19.01 -4.29 -4.11
CA TYR A 316 19.88 -4.03 -5.25
C TYR A 316 20.37 -5.35 -5.86
N ILE A 317 20.82 -5.32 -7.12
CA ILE A 317 21.49 -6.48 -7.74
C ILE A 317 22.93 -6.20 -8.15
N SER A 318 23.35 -4.96 -8.00
CA SER A 318 24.67 -4.46 -8.35
C SER A 318 25.02 -3.32 -7.43
N LYS A 319 26.31 -3.13 -7.17
CA LYS A 319 26.85 -1.94 -6.49
C LYS A 319 26.98 -0.75 -7.46
N ASP A 320 27.16 -1.04 -8.75
CA ASP A 320 27.52 -0.06 -9.77
C ASP A 320 26.29 0.54 -10.47
N LYS A 321 25.11 -0.05 -10.27
CA LYS A 321 23.84 0.36 -10.89
C LYS A 321 22.74 0.52 -9.84
N PRO A 322 21.78 1.43 -10.05
CA PRO A 322 20.63 1.61 -9.16
C PRO A 322 19.54 0.53 -9.32
N THR A 323 19.85 -0.54 -10.06
CA THR A 323 18.88 -1.60 -10.36
C THR A 323 18.53 -2.40 -9.11
N ILE A 324 17.24 -2.51 -8.83
CA ILE A 324 16.69 -3.37 -7.79
C ILE A 324 15.91 -4.55 -8.38
N ILE A 325 15.90 -5.66 -7.66
CA ILE A 325 15.10 -6.86 -7.92
C ILE A 325 14.04 -7.03 -6.82
N ALA A 326 12.88 -7.54 -7.20
CA ALA A 326 11.82 -7.95 -6.29
C ALA A 326 11.09 -9.17 -6.85
N SER A 327 10.27 -9.82 -6.03
CA SER A 327 9.21 -10.68 -6.55
C SER A 327 7.83 -10.16 -6.17
N MET A 328 6.82 -10.56 -6.93
CA MET A 328 5.43 -10.24 -6.66
C MET A 328 4.53 -11.38 -7.14
N VAL A 329 3.41 -11.60 -6.45
CA VAL A 329 2.33 -12.45 -6.96
C VAL A 329 1.69 -11.78 -8.19
N ASP A 330 1.62 -12.48 -9.33
CA ASP A 330 0.99 -11.98 -10.57
C ASP A 330 -0.53 -11.94 -10.45
N ASP A 331 -1.04 -10.93 -9.75
CA ASP A 331 -2.47 -10.66 -9.69
C ASP A 331 -2.97 -9.73 -10.80
N LEU A 332 -2.18 -9.57 -11.87
CA LEU A 332 -2.57 -8.78 -13.04
C LEU A 332 -3.57 -9.52 -13.95
N LYS A 333 -4.08 -10.68 -13.51
CA LYS A 333 -5.14 -11.43 -14.18
C LYS A 333 -6.18 -11.91 -13.16
N PRO A 334 -7.48 -11.87 -13.50
CA PRO A 334 -8.51 -12.58 -12.75
C PRO A 334 -8.22 -14.08 -12.76
N ALA A 335 -7.81 -14.64 -11.62
CA ALA A 335 -7.60 -16.08 -11.43
C ALA A 335 -7.76 -16.43 -9.95
N GLN A 336 -7.88 -17.72 -9.61
CA GLN A 336 -7.85 -18.13 -8.21
C GLN A 336 -6.44 -17.92 -7.63
N MET A 337 -6.34 -17.71 -6.32
CA MET A 337 -5.07 -17.28 -5.74
C MET A 337 -3.93 -18.28 -6.00
N ASP A 338 -4.23 -19.57 -6.00
CA ASP A 338 -3.34 -20.71 -6.29
C ASP A 338 -2.98 -20.89 -7.76
N GLU A 339 -3.64 -20.14 -8.64
CA GLU A 339 -3.33 -20.12 -10.06
C GLU A 339 -2.36 -19.01 -10.44
N TRP A 340 -2.05 -18.07 -9.53
CA TRP A 340 -1.12 -16.97 -9.82
C TRP A 340 0.34 -17.40 -9.83
N ASP A 341 1.05 -16.89 -10.84
CA ASP A 341 2.50 -17.00 -10.94
C ASP A 341 3.19 -16.06 -9.94
N ILE A 342 4.47 -16.32 -9.66
CA ILE A 342 5.36 -15.35 -9.05
C ILE A 342 6.17 -14.67 -10.15
N LEU A 343 6.07 -13.36 -10.22
CA LEU A 343 6.88 -12.51 -11.07
C LEU A 343 8.21 -12.22 -10.39
N THR A 344 9.30 -12.31 -11.12
CA THR A 344 10.56 -11.65 -10.76
C THR A 344 10.63 -10.35 -11.55
N LEU A 345 10.85 -9.24 -10.85
CA LEU A 345 10.76 -7.89 -11.38
C LEU A 345 12.09 -7.17 -11.17
N ASN A 346 12.52 -6.40 -12.16
CA ASN A 346 13.62 -5.45 -12.04
C ASN A 346 13.11 -4.01 -12.12
N SER A 347 13.83 -3.08 -11.49
CA SER A 347 13.59 -1.65 -11.63
C SER A 347 14.91 -0.88 -11.60
N ASP A 348 15.17 -0.08 -12.63
CA ASP A 348 16.34 0.81 -12.73
C ASP A 348 16.11 2.19 -12.12
N ASN A 349 14.96 2.42 -11.50
CA ASN A 349 14.56 3.71 -10.95
C ASN A 349 13.86 3.57 -9.59
N LEU A 350 14.37 2.65 -8.77
CA LEU A 350 13.93 2.41 -7.38
C LEU A 350 12.43 2.16 -7.26
N GLY A 351 11.88 1.37 -8.18
CA GLY A 351 10.50 0.94 -8.20
C GLY A 351 9.49 2.01 -8.64
N LYS A 352 9.93 3.08 -9.32
CA LYS A 352 9.00 3.98 -10.03
C LYS A 352 8.36 3.26 -11.23
N THR A 353 9.10 2.38 -11.89
CA THR A 353 8.61 1.45 -12.92
C THR A 353 9.25 0.08 -12.75
N TRP A 354 8.57 -0.97 -13.20
CA TRP A 354 9.03 -2.36 -13.09
C TRP A 354 8.98 -3.07 -14.44
N GLU A 355 10.00 -3.89 -14.69
CA GLU A 355 10.07 -4.80 -15.84
C GLU A 355 10.02 -6.24 -15.37
N ILE A 356 9.19 -7.05 -16.03
CA ILE A 356 9.07 -8.48 -15.71
C ILE A 356 10.26 -9.21 -16.34
N ARG A 357 11.11 -9.78 -15.48
CA ARG A 357 12.27 -10.58 -15.87
C ARG A 357 11.92 -12.04 -16.09
N ASP A 358 11.11 -12.59 -15.20
CA ASP A 358 10.74 -14.00 -15.20
C ASP A 358 9.33 -14.20 -14.62
N ARG A 359 8.68 -15.27 -15.05
CA ARG A 359 7.37 -15.72 -14.56
C ARG A 359 7.45 -17.19 -14.21
N ARG A 360 7.26 -17.52 -12.94
CA ARG A 360 7.34 -18.89 -12.45
C ARG A 360 6.05 -19.30 -11.75
N ARG A 361 5.49 -20.44 -12.16
CA ARG A 361 4.48 -21.14 -11.36
C ARG A 361 5.10 -21.53 -10.02
N PRO A 362 4.50 -21.18 -8.87
CA PRO A 362 5.08 -21.52 -7.59
C PRO A 362 5.10 -23.04 -7.40
N ASP A 363 6.28 -23.64 -7.53
CA ASP A 363 6.61 -24.92 -6.93
C ASP A 363 7.02 -24.78 -5.45
N THR A 364 7.09 -23.55 -4.94
CA THR A 364 7.55 -23.15 -3.60
C THR A 364 6.51 -22.25 -2.91
N SER A 365 6.81 -21.75 -1.71
CA SER A 365 6.02 -20.70 -1.07
C SER A 365 6.04 -19.42 -1.90
N ARG A 366 4.92 -18.71 -1.92
CA ARG A 366 4.75 -17.44 -2.67
C ARG A 366 5.58 -16.27 -2.15
N GLU A 367 6.34 -16.46 -1.08
CA GLU A 367 7.18 -15.44 -0.46
C GLU A 367 8.64 -15.71 -0.85
N VAL A 368 9.14 -14.92 -1.81
CA VAL A 368 10.53 -14.97 -2.31
C VAL A 368 11.24 -13.66 -1.97
N ASN A 369 12.19 -13.71 -1.07
CA ASN A 369 12.90 -12.52 -0.60
C ASN A 369 14.24 -12.38 -1.31
N HIS A 370 14.70 -11.13 -1.44
CA HIS A 370 16.01 -10.83 -1.96
C HIS A 370 16.82 -10.03 -0.94
N PHE A 371 18.14 -10.19 -1.00
CA PHE A 371 19.09 -9.39 -0.26
C PHE A 371 20.35 -9.21 -1.10
N PHE A 372 20.98 -8.04 -0.99
CA PHE A 372 22.23 -7.76 -1.67
C PHE A 372 23.33 -7.56 -0.65
N ASP A 373 24.30 -8.46 -0.67
CA ASP A 373 25.54 -8.27 0.06
C ASP A 373 26.52 -7.50 -0.83
N GLU A 374 26.57 -6.18 -0.59
CA GLU A 374 27.35 -5.26 -1.42
C GLU A 374 28.86 -5.51 -1.35
N ASP A 375 29.40 -5.88 -0.19
CA ASP A 375 30.85 -6.10 -0.02
C ASP A 375 31.32 -7.30 -0.84
N ASN A 376 30.48 -8.33 -0.95
CA ASN A 376 30.78 -9.54 -1.72
C ASN A 376 30.25 -9.48 -3.16
N GLY A 377 29.44 -8.47 -3.51
CA GLY A 377 28.79 -8.37 -4.81
C GLY A 377 27.79 -9.50 -5.09
N MET A 378 27.17 -10.06 -4.04
CA MET A 378 26.33 -11.25 -4.14
C MET A 378 24.86 -10.93 -3.89
N VAL A 379 23.99 -11.45 -4.76
CA VAL A 379 22.53 -11.45 -4.55
C VAL A 379 22.14 -12.76 -3.89
N ILE A 380 21.38 -12.68 -2.80
CA ILE A 380 20.82 -13.82 -2.09
C ILE A 380 19.31 -13.84 -2.33
N LYS A 381 18.81 -14.98 -2.79
CA LYS A 381 17.39 -15.29 -2.91
C LYS A 381 17.02 -16.33 -1.88
N TYR A 382 15.98 -16.08 -1.10
CA TYR A 382 15.55 -17.01 -0.06
C TYR A 382 14.04 -17.10 0.07
N TYR A 383 13.55 -18.33 0.24
CA TYR A 383 12.14 -18.66 0.24
C TYR A 383 11.90 -19.98 1.00
N ARG A 384 10.65 -20.42 1.08
CA ARG A 384 10.32 -21.75 1.63
C ARG A 384 9.90 -22.70 0.54
N ASP A 385 10.38 -23.94 0.57
CA ASP A 385 9.93 -24.99 -0.35
C ASP A 385 8.52 -25.54 0.02
N ARG A 386 8.01 -26.54 -0.73
CA ARG A 386 6.72 -27.20 -0.42
C ARG A 386 6.69 -27.87 0.95
N LYS A 387 7.84 -28.30 1.46
CA LYS A 387 8.01 -28.91 2.78
C LYS A 387 8.18 -27.85 3.88
N ARG A 388 8.08 -26.56 3.54
CA ARG A 388 8.27 -25.40 4.41
C ARG A 388 9.70 -25.30 4.98
N LYS A 389 10.69 -25.92 4.33
CA LYS A 389 12.11 -25.71 4.63
C LYS A 389 12.57 -24.41 3.99
N VAL A 390 13.45 -23.69 4.66
CA VAL A 390 14.05 -22.48 4.11
C VAL A 390 15.14 -22.89 3.14
N VAL A 391 15.16 -22.23 1.99
CA VAL A 391 16.08 -22.52 0.90
C VAL A 391 16.75 -21.22 0.48
N PHE A 392 18.05 -21.30 0.21
CA PHE A 392 18.85 -20.20 -0.31
C PHE A 392 19.40 -20.55 -1.68
N GLU A 393 19.44 -19.54 -2.54
CA GLU A 393 20.17 -19.54 -3.79
C GLU A 393 20.98 -18.25 -3.85
N VAL A 394 22.18 -18.30 -4.40
CA VAL A 394 23.05 -17.13 -4.53
C VAL A 394 23.38 -16.86 -5.99
N SER A 395 23.65 -15.61 -6.31
CA SER A 395 24.00 -15.15 -7.65
C SER A 395 25.10 -14.11 -7.61
N SER A 396 26.11 -14.29 -8.44
CA SER A 396 27.24 -13.37 -8.65
C SER A 396 27.09 -12.55 -9.95
N ASP A 397 26.01 -12.74 -10.70
CA ASP A 397 25.81 -12.17 -12.05
C ASP A 397 24.53 -11.34 -12.17
N GLU A 398 24.19 -10.61 -11.11
CA GLU A 398 23.01 -9.73 -11.03
C GLU A 398 21.68 -10.54 -11.14
N GLY A 399 21.64 -11.75 -10.58
CA GLY A 399 20.46 -12.63 -10.57
C GLY A 399 20.15 -13.29 -11.91
N LYS A 400 21.11 -13.35 -12.85
CA LYS A 400 20.91 -13.98 -14.18
C LYS A 400 20.96 -15.49 -14.07
N THR A 401 21.90 -16.00 -13.30
CA THR A 401 21.99 -17.40 -12.91
C THR A 401 21.97 -17.51 -11.39
N TRP A 402 21.53 -18.67 -10.91
CA TRP A 402 21.43 -18.99 -9.50
C TRP A 402 22.17 -20.30 -9.22
N SER A 403 22.80 -20.38 -8.05
CA SER A 403 23.36 -21.63 -7.54
C SER A 403 22.27 -22.71 -7.42
N SER A 404 22.68 -23.96 -7.27
CA SER A 404 21.76 -25.01 -6.83
C SER A 404 21.08 -24.61 -5.51
N PRO A 405 19.77 -24.85 -5.34
CA PRO A 405 19.08 -24.50 -4.10
C PRO A 405 19.63 -25.26 -2.90
N GLU A 406 20.07 -24.52 -1.88
CA GLU A 406 20.62 -25.06 -0.65
C GLU A 406 19.59 -24.93 0.49
N GLY A 407 19.07 -26.06 0.96
CA GLY A 407 18.11 -26.10 2.05
C GLY A 407 18.80 -26.10 3.42
N VAL A 408 18.27 -25.31 4.36
CA VAL A 408 18.75 -25.30 5.75
C VAL A 408 17.77 -26.02 6.67
N ASP A 409 18.30 -26.66 7.72
CA ASP A 409 17.49 -27.40 8.69
C ASP A 409 17.05 -26.53 9.88
N PHE A 410 16.57 -25.32 9.57
CA PHE A 410 15.93 -24.46 10.56
C PHE A 410 14.75 -23.69 9.97
N ARG A 411 13.86 -23.26 10.86
CA ARG A 411 12.71 -22.44 10.49
C ARG A 411 13.10 -20.97 10.57
N ALA A 412 13.53 -20.36 9.47
CA ALA A 412 13.59 -18.90 9.39
C ALA A 412 12.17 -18.32 9.28
N ARG A 413 11.94 -17.14 9.86
CA ARG A 413 10.79 -16.30 9.55
C ARG A 413 11.12 -15.48 8.30
N ASN A 414 10.10 -15.13 7.52
CA ASN A 414 10.25 -14.36 6.29
C ASN A 414 10.41 -12.85 6.57
N SER A 415 11.09 -12.50 7.65
CA SER A 415 11.42 -11.12 7.98
C SER A 415 12.87 -10.83 7.61
N GLY A 416 13.16 -9.55 7.37
CA GLY A 416 14.33 -9.12 6.60
C GLY A 416 15.65 -9.65 7.15
N MET A 417 16.45 -10.24 6.27
CA MET A 417 17.86 -10.48 6.53
C MET A 417 18.55 -9.14 6.79
N LEU A 418 19.44 -9.13 7.77
CA LEU A 418 20.23 -7.97 8.15
C LEU A 418 21.70 -8.32 7.99
N LYS A 419 22.48 -7.46 7.36
CA LYS A 419 23.94 -7.55 7.44
C LYS A 419 24.42 -6.77 8.66
N LEU A 420 25.25 -7.42 9.48
CA LEU A 420 25.88 -6.83 10.65
C LEU A 420 27.18 -6.13 10.24
N ASP A 421 27.64 -5.21 11.09
CA ASP A 421 28.85 -4.39 10.90
C ASP A 421 30.13 -5.25 10.79
N ASP A 422 30.12 -6.49 11.30
CA ASP A 422 31.21 -7.45 11.15
C ASP A 422 31.18 -8.25 9.83
N GLY A 423 30.22 -7.94 8.94
CA GLY A 423 30.02 -8.59 7.66
C GLY A 423 29.16 -9.87 7.72
N SER A 424 28.79 -10.34 8.91
CA SER A 424 27.94 -11.52 9.05
C SER A 424 26.46 -11.22 8.75
N LEU A 425 25.69 -12.25 8.42
CA LEU A 425 24.29 -12.14 8.06
C LEU A 425 23.41 -12.62 9.23
N PHE A 426 22.54 -11.76 9.73
CA PHE A 426 21.54 -12.11 10.73
C PHE A 426 20.24 -12.54 10.05
N LEU A 427 19.67 -13.65 10.51
CA LEU A 427 18.34 -14.10 10.12
C LEU A 427 17.53 -14.57 11.34
N PRO A 428 16.30 -14.08 11.52
CA PRO A 428 15.46 -14.49 12.64
C PRO A 428 14.65 -15.76 12.29
N GLY A 429 14.55 -16.70 13.23
CA GLY A 429 13.78 -17.94 13.08
C GLY A 429 12.66 -18.15 14.09
N GLY A 430 12.03 -19.33 14.04
CA GLY A 430 10.84 -19.73 14.80
C GLY A 430 10.85 -21.19 15.28
N PRO A 431 9.82 -21.67 16.04
CA PRO A 431 8.54 -21.00 16.31
C PRO A 431 8.62 -19.84 17.31
N ASP A 432 9.44 -19.99 18.35
CA ASP A 432 9.92 -18.89 19.21
C ASP A 432 11.12 -18.23 18.53
N PHE A 433 11.35 -16.94 18.79
CA PHE A 433 12.43 -16.20 18.14
C PHE A 433 13.80 -16.83 18.46
N THR A 434 14.45 -17.38 17.43
CA THR A 434 15.82 -17.89 17.47
C THR A 434 16.68 -17.09 16.50
N CYS A 435 17.87 -16.70 16.94
CA CYS A 435 18.86 -16.03 16.11
C CYS A 435 19.67 -17.05 15.29
N TYR A 436 19.89 -16.75 14.01
CA TYR A 436 20.82 -17.45 13.15
C TYR A 436 21.82 -16.43 12.58
N ILE A 437 23.10 -16.78 12.62
CA ILE A 437 24.18 -15.98 12.04
C ILE A 437 24.81 -16.76 10.89
N GLY A 438 24.75 -16.19 9.70
CA GLY A 438 25.34 -16.71 8.48
C GLY A 438 26.70 -16.09 8.21
N LYS A 439 27.65 -16.92 7.76
CA LYS A 439 28.93 -16.48 7.22
C LYS A 439 29.11 -17.06 5.83
N TRP A 440 29.60 -16.25 4.91
CA TRP A 440 29.95 -16.72 3.58
C TRP A 440 31.07 -17.76 3.66
N ARG A 441 30.96 -18.79 2.83
CA ARG A 441 32.09 -19.67 2.51
C ARG A 441 33.17 -18.86 1.79
N PRO A 442 34.47 -19.23 1.93
CA PRO A 442 35.56 -18.49 1.28
C PRO A 442 35.44 -18.33 -0.24
N ASP A 443 34.76 -19.25 -0.91
CA ASP A 443 34.54 -19.26 -2.36
C ASP A 443 33.21 -18.60 -2.79
N LEU A 444 32.46 -18.04 -1.84
CA LEU A 444 31.13 -17.45 -2.03
C LEU A 444 30.08 -18.39 -2.64
N SER A 445 30.31 -19.71 -2.58
CA SER A 445 29.38 -20.72 -3.10
C SER A 445 28.08 -20.84 -2.29
N GLY A 446 28.08 -20.36 -1.05
CA GLY A 446 26.95 -20.41 -0.14
C GLY A 446 27.27 -19.82 1.23
N ILE A 447 26.33 -19.97 2.15
CA ILE A 447 26.37 -19.36 3.49
C ILE A 447 26.24 -20.48 4.53
N ASP A 448 27.21 -20.56 5.42
CA ASP A 448 27.16 -21.47 6.56
C ASP A 448 26.43 -20.79 7.72
N TRP A 449 25.33 -21.40 8.16
CA TRP A 449 24.45 -20.84 9.18
C TRP A 449 24.69 -21.48 10.54
N GLU A 450 24.95 -20.64 11.54
CA GLU A 450 25.07 -21.04 12.94
C GLU A 450 23.81 -20.65 13.71
N ARG A 451 23.17 -21.64 14.35
CA ARG A 451 22.10 -21.38 15.32
C ARG A 451 22.68 -20.75 16.59
N ARG A 452 22.18 -19.58 16.96
CA ARG A 452 22.57 -18.83 18.17
C ARG A 452 21.46 -18.90 19.24
N GLY A 453 21.40 -17.88 20.09
CA GLY A 453 20.46 -17.77 21.20
C GLY A 453 19.01 -17.72 20.77
N THR A 454 18.12 -18.01 21.72
CA THR A 454 16.67 -17.91 21.58
C THR A 454 16.16 -16.99 22.68
N ALA A 455 15.32 -16.02 22.35
CA ALA A 455 14.73 -15.16 23.37
C ALA A 455 13.74 -15.96 24.20
N LYS A 456 13.86 -15.88 25.53
CA LYS A 456 12.93 -16.54 26.44
C LYS A 456 11.62 -15.77 26.46
N ARG A 457 10.53 -16.49 26.23
CA ARG A 457 9.18 -15.94 26.35
C ARG A 457 8.85 -15.69 27.82
N ASN A 458 8.38 -14.49 28.14
CA ASN A 458 7.79 -14.18 29.44
C ASN A 458 6.31 -14.63 29.47
N PRO A 459 5.91 -15.57 30.34
CA PRO A 459 4.52 -16.05 30.42
C PRO A 459 3.51 -14.97 30.87
N ALA A 460 3.98 -13.90 31.51
CA ALA A 460 3.16 -12.76 31.92
C ALA A 460 2.88 -11.77 30.78
N LEU A 461 3.56 -11.90 29.64
CA LEU A 461 3.36 -11.08 28.45
C LEU A 461 2.35 -11.71 27.48
N PRO A 462 1.75 -10.93 26.57
CA PRO A 462 0.69 -11.41 25.68
C PRO A 462 1.02 -12.74 24.98
N ARG A 463 0.02 -13.65 24.90
CA ARG A 463 0.28 -15.01 24.40
C ARG A 463 0.67 -15.09 22.91
N HIS A 464 0.32 -14.08 22.14
CA HIS A 464 0.58 -13.96 20.70
C HIS A 464 1.68 -12.91 20.51
N GLY A 465 2.99 -13.25 20.50
CA GLY A 465 3.96 -12.16 20.74
C GLY A 465 5.41 -12.22 20.27
N LEU A 466 5.88 -13.27 19.58
CA LEU A 466 7.21 -13.25 18.94
C LEU A 466 7.10 -13.57 17.44
N SER A 467 6.07 -13.01 16.79
CA SER A 467 5.83 -13.21 15.36
C SER A 467 6.38 -12.05 14.54
N GLU A 468 6.68 -12.31 13.27
CA GLU A 468 7.19 -11.30 12.31
C GLU A 468 8.31 -10.41 12.92
N PRO A 469 9.46 -11.01 13.34
CA PRO A 469 10.53 -10.29 14.02
C PRO A 469 11.32 -9.38 13.06
N HIS A 470 11.50 -8.11 13.39
CA HIS A 470 12.33 -7.17 12.62
C HIS A 470 13.55 -6.76 13.44
N ALA A 471 14.72 -6.74 12.82
CA ALA A 471 15.99 -6.53 13.50
C ALA A 471 16.77 -5.35 12.92
N VAL A 472 17.57 -4.74 13.78
CA VAL A 472 18.57 -3.74 13.43
C VAL A 472 19.79 -3.94 14.33
N GLN A 473 20.99 -3.61 13.83
CA GLN A 473 22.14 -3.41 14.70
C GLN A 473 22.18 -1.95 15.13
N LEU A 474 22.15 -1.70 16.43
CA LEU A 474 22.26 -0.38 17.03
C LEU A 474 23.67 0.18 16.81
N PRO A 475 23.86 1.52 16.89
CA PRO A 475 25.18 2.14 16.71
C PRO A 475 26.28 1.65 17.66
N ASP A 476 25.92 1.09 18.81
CA ASP A 476 26.85 0.51 19.79
C ASP A 476 27.12 -0.99 19.58
N GLY A 477 26.65 -1.56 18.47
CA GLY A 477 26.87 -2.95 18.08
C GLY A 477 25.84 -3.94 18.61
N ARG A 478 24.96 -3.55 19.54
CA ARG A 478 23.88 -4.42 20.04
C ARG A 478 22.88 -4.75 18.93
N ILE A 479 22.32 -5.95 18.94
CA ILE A 479 21.27 -6.36 18.00
C ILE A 479 19.91 -6.17 18.69
N PHE A 480 19.10 -5.27 18.17
CA PHE A 480 17.74 -5.01 18.64
C PHE A 480 16.72 -5.72 17.75
N VAL A 481 15.76 -6.42 18.35
CA VAL A 481 14.68 -7.11 17.62
C VAL A 481 13.33 -6.73 18.18
N ILE A 482 12.43 -6.29 17.31
CA ILE A 482 11.02 -5.96 17.61
C ILE A 482 10.08 -7.01 17.00
N PHE A 483 8.99 -7.31 17.71
CA PHE A 483 8.03 -8.35 17.34
C PHE A 483 6.63 -7.79 17.15
N ARG A 484 5.90 -8.37 16.19
CA ARG A 484 4.45 -8.22 16.13
C ARG A 484 3.81 -8.96 17.30
N THR A 485 2.99 -8.21 18.04
CA THR A 485 2.26 -8.65 19.22
C THR A 485 0.90 -7.96 19.27
N GLY A 486 -0.11 -8.63 19.84
CA GLY A 486 -1.42 -8.05 20.13
C GLY A 486 -1.74 -8.08 21.63
N ALA A 487 -2.78 -7.34 22.05
CA ALA A 487 -3.29 -7.44 23.41
C ALA A 487 -3.81 -8.87 23.70
N THR A 488 -3.74 -9.27 24.97
CA THR A 488 -4.59 -10.36 25.48
C THR A 488 -5.73 -9.73 26.25
N LEU A 489 -6.97 -10.05 25.88
CA LEU A 489 -8.14 -9.57 26.61
C LEU A 489 -8.14 -10.15 28.04
N SER A 490 -8.65 -9.38 28.99
CA SER A 490 -8.90 -9.88 30.34
C SER A 490 -9.91 -11.02 30.30
N SER A 491 -9.71 -12.03 31.15
CA SER A 491 -10.71 -13.07 31.41
C SER A 491 -11.20 -12.96 32.85
N GLN A 492 -12.20 -13.77 33.22
CA GLN A 492 -12.63 -13.89 34.62
C GLN A 492 -11.51 -14.31 35.57
N GLU A 493 -10.49 -14.99 35.05
CA GLU A 493 -9.42 -15.60 35.85
C GLU A 493 -8.13 -14.78 35.87
N LYS A 494 -7.88 -13.93 34.86
CA LYS A 494 -6.59 -13.24 34.68
C LYS A 494 -6.76 -11.85 34.07
N PRO A 495 -5.96 -10.86 34.52
CA PRO A 495 -5.91 -9.56 33.88
C PRO A 495 -5.40 -9.69 32.44
N GLY A 496 -5.87 -8.79 31.57
CA GLY A 496 -5.38 -8.69 30.19
C GLY A 496 -3.96 -8.13 30.12
N THR A 497 -3.39 -8.14 28.92
CA THR A 497 -2.11 -7.48 28.62
C THR A 497 -2.29 -6.41 27.56
N PRO A 498 -1.56 -5.29 27.66
CA PRO A 498 -1.74 -4.15 26.75
C PRO A 498 -1.36 -4.49 25.31
N SER A 499 -1.96 -3.79 24.34
CA SER A 499 -1.59 -3.90 22.93
C SER A 499 -0.33 -3.10 22.65
N VAL A 500 0.83 -3.74 22.80
CA VAL A 500 2.14 -3.12 22.57
C VAL A 500 3.00 -4.05 21.76
N LYS A 501 3.92 -3.49 20.99
CA LYS A 501 5.01 -4.29 20.41
C LYS A 501 5.93 -4.77 21.52
N LEU A 502 6.55 -5.93 21.33
CA LEU A 502 7.57 -6.44 22.24
C LEU A 502 8.93 -6.34 21.58
N PHE A 503 9.98 -6.24 22.37
CA PHE A 503 11.36 -6.27 21.88
C PHE A 503 12.29 -7.07 22.79
N THR A 504 13.45 -7.42 22.27
CA THR A 504 14.59 -8.03 22.99
C THR A 504 15.90 -7.55 22.36
N VAL A 505 17.00 -7.59 23.12
CA VAL A 505 18.30 -7.12 22.68
C VAL A 505 19.38 -8.16 22.98
N SER A 506 20.36 -8.27 22.09
CA SER A 506 21.58 -9.04 22.29
C SER A 506 22.80 -8.13 22.28
N GLU A 507 23.74 -8.37 23.20
CA GLU A 507 25.00 -7.62 23.33
C GLU A 507 26.21 -8.45 22.87
N ASP A 508 26.02 -9.74 22.55
CA ASP A 508 27.07 -10.73 22.34
C ASP A 508 26.98 -11.43 20.98
N GLY A 509 26.48 -10.70 19.96
CA GLY A 509 26.34 -11.21 18.59
C GLY A 509 25.22 -12.25 18.45
N GLY A 510 24.16 -12.13 19.25
CA GLY A 510 22.97 -12.98 19.19
C GLY A 510 23.06 -14.27 20.00
N LYS A 511 24.13 -14.50 20.76
CA LYS A 511 24.32 -15.73 21.57
C LYS A 511 23.38 -15.75 22.76
N THR A 512 23.19 -14.63 23.43
CA THR A 512 22.20 -14.43 24.49
C THR A 512 21.31 -13.24 24.20
N TRP A 513 20.14 -13.23 24.83
CA TRP A 513 19.09 -12.24 24.62
C TRP A 513 18.53 -11.79 25.96
N SER A 514 18.29 -10.48 26.10
CA SER A 514 17.60 -9.92 27.24
C SER A 514 16.20 -10.50 27.37
N ASP A 515 15.59 -10.35 28.55
CA ASP A 515 14.16 -10.59 28.70
C ASP A 515 13.37 -9.78 27.67
N VAL A 516 12.31 -10.40 27.15
CA VAL A 516 11.38 -9.74 26.24
C VAL A 516 10.60 -8.69 27.02
N LYS A 517 10.58 -7.45 26.51
CA LYS A 517 9.97 -6.29 27.17
C LYS A 517 8.95 -5.61 26.25
N PRO A 518 7.92 -4.96 26.82
CA PRO A 518 7.03 -4.08 26.05
C PRO A 518 7.77 -2.85 25.57
N LEU A 519 7.46 -2.39 24.36
CA LEU A 519 7.95 -1.13 23.83
C LEU A 519 7.27 0.04 24.55
N THR A 520 8.08 0.97 25.07
CA THR A 520 7.63 2.15 25.80
C THR A 520 8.14 3.43 25.13
N TYR A 521 7.56 4.56 25.52
CA TYR A 521 8.18 5.86 25.35
C TYR A 521 9.31 6.04 26.37
N GLU A 522 10.09 7.11 26.22
CA GLU A 522 11.16 7.50 27.14
C GLU A 522 10.71 7.71 28.60
N ASP A 523 9.44 8.05 28.82
CA ASP A 523 8.81 8.18 30.15
C ASP A 523 8.36 6.84 30.76
N GLY A 524 8.58 5.71 30.06
CA GLY A 524 8.17 4.37 30.48
C GLY A 524 6.70 4.02 30.19
N SER A 525 5.89 4.96 29.68
CA SER A 525 4.51 4.67 29.27
C SER A 525 4.46 3.84 27.98
N TYR A 526 3.39 3.08 27.80
CA TYR A 526 3.27 2.15 26.68
C TYR A 526 3.07 2.84 25.32
N VAL A 527 3.76 2.34 24.29
CA VAL A 527 3.47 2.66 22.89
C VAL A 527 2.35 1.74 22.40
N TYR A 528 1.10 2.16 22.56
CA TYR A 528 -0.01 1.33 22.09
C TYR A 528 0.04 1.15 20.58
N SER A 529 -0.09 -0.09 20.14
CA SER A 529 -0.05 -0.47 18.74
C SER A 529 -0.84 -1.78 18.55
N PRO A 530 -1.65 -1.91 17.49
CA PRO A 530 -2.38 -3.16 17.22
C PRO A 530 -1.43 -4.30 16.90
N ALA A 531 -1.96 -5.51 16.71
CA ALA A 531 -1.23 -6.64 16.16
C ALA A 531 -0.93 -6.44 14.66
N SER A 532 -0.18 -5.38 14.33
CA SER A 532 0.29 -5.00 13.00
C SER A 532 1.78 -5.27 12.81
N PHE A 533 2.21 -5.23 11.55
CA PHE A 533 3.60 -5.37 11.15
C PHE A 533 4.46 -4.23 11.74
N PRO A 534 5.51 -4.52 12.53
CA PRO A 534 6.52 -3.54 12.90
C PRO A 534 7.69 -3.55 11.91
N ASP A 535 8.50 -2.49 11.92
CA ASP A 535 9.81 -2.49 11.29
C ASP A 535 10.77 -1.57 12.07
N VAL A 536 12.06 -1.79 11.90
CA VAL A 536 13.12 -1.01 12.55
C VAL A 536 14.32 -0.89 11.62
N ILE A 537 14.93 0.29 11.57
CA ILE A 537 16.10 0.59 10.73
C ILE A 537 17.09 1.49 11.44
N ARG A 538 18.37 1.36 11.07
CA ARG A 538 19.41 2.33 11.35
C ARG A 538 19.68 3.07 10.05
N SER A 539 19.39 4.36 10.03
CA SER A 539 19.50 5.15 8.80
C SER A 539 20.96 5.36 8.42
N ILE A 540 21.32 5.05 7.18
CA ILE A 540 22.66 5.38 6.64
C ILE A 540 22.86 6.89 6.43
N LYS A 541 21.80 7.71 6.55
CA LYS A 541 21.90 9.17 6.42
C LYS A 541 22.55 9.80 7.66
N ASN A 542 22.01 9.49 8.83
CA ASN A 542 22.33 10.18 10.09
C ASN A 542 22.65 9.23 11.25
N ASN A 543 22.78 7.93 10.98
CA ASN A 543 23.11 6.89 11.95
C ASN A 543 22.08 6.68 13.08
N LYS A 544 20.92 7.37 13.03
CA LYS A 544 19.84 7.22 14.00
C LYS A 544 19.01 5.98 13.74
N VAL A 545 18.36 5.48 14.78
CA VAL A 545 17.49 4.30 14.72
C VAL A 545 16.03 4.75 14.68
N TYR A 546 15.27 4.24 13.72
CA TYR A 546 13.86 4.56 13.54
C TYR A 546 13.01 3.29 13.58
N VAL A 547 11.86 3.37 14.23
CA VAL A 547 10.81 2.33 14.16
C VAL A 547 9.66 2.80 13.30
N LEU A 548 9.05 1.88 12.57
CA LEU A 548 7.84 2.13 11.80
C LEU A 548 6.69 1.32 12.40
N LEU A 549 5.62 2.01 12.80
CA LEU A 549 4.55 1.45 13.63
C LEU A 549 3.19 2.07 13.31
N ASN A 550 2.11 1.31 13.54
CA ASN A 550 0.78 1.89 13.71
C ASN A 550 0.61 2.28 15.19
N ILE A 551 0.94 3.52 15.56
CA ILE A 551 0.80 4.02 16.93
C ILE A 551 -0.66 4.42 17.18
N SER A 552 -1.20 4.08 18.34
CA SER A 552 -2.56 4.41 18.78
C SER A 552 -2.50 5.22 20.08
N PRO A 553 -3.38 6.23 20.26
CA PRO A 553 -3.48 6.97 21.52
C PRO A 553 -4.13 6.15 22.65
N LYS A 554 -4.73 5.00 22.32
CA LYS A 554 -5.45 4.13 23.26
C LYS A 554 -5.13 2.65 23.04
N PRO A 555 -5.38 1.76 24.02
CA PRO A 555 -5.31 0.33 23.80
C PRO A 555 -6.15 -0.11 22.60
N THR A 556 -5.65 -1.14 21.92
CA THR A 556 -6.25 -1.73 20.72
C THR A 556 -6.49 -3.23 20.95
N SER A 557 -7.31 -3.85 20.10
CA SER A 557 -7.54 -5.29 20.16
C SER A 557 -7.44 -5.87 18.76
N GLY A 558 -6.75 -7.00 18.63
CA GLY A 558 -6.52 -7.64 17.34
C GLY A 558 -5.64 -6.80 16.41
N CYS A 559 -5.95 -6.85 15.11
CA CYS A 559 -5.12 -6.28 14.06
C CYS A 559 -5.37 -4.79 13.80
N ASP A 560 -6.41 -4.17 14.36
CA ASP A 560 -6.90 -2.85 13.99
C ASP A 560 -6.91 -1.90 15.20
N PRO A 561 -6.83 -0.57 15.01
CA PRO A 561 -6.78 0.15 13.73
C PRO A 561 -5.37 0.21 13.13
N ARG A 562 -5.26 0.08 11.81
CA ARG A 562 -4.01 0.39 11.05
C ARG A 562 -4.20 1.56 10.10
N SER A 563 -5.09 2.48 10.46
CA SER A 563 -5.49 3.63 9.65
C SER A 563 -4.42 4.71 9.57
N THR A 564 -3.35 4.63 10.35
CA THR A 564 -2.23 5.58 10.30
C THR A 564 -0.91 4.83 10.48
N LEU A 565 0.05 5.09 9.60
CA LEU A 565 1.42 4.58 9.70
C LEU A 565 2.35 5.71 10.17
N HIS A 566 3.17 5.43 11.17
CA HIS A 566 4.10 6.38 11.77
C HIS A 566 5.54 5.89 11.64
N ILE A 567 6.48 6.83 11.71
CA ILE A 567 7.89 6.61 11.94
C ILE A 567 8.32 7.45 13.16
N ALA A 568 9.19 6.90 14.01
CA ALA A 568 9.68 7.60 15.20
C ALA A 568 11.11 7.16 15.53
N GLU A 569 11.88 8.05 16.16
CA GLU A 569 13.24 7.75 16.64
C GLU A 569 13.16 6.83 17.87
N LEU A 570 13.94 5.75 17.83
CA LEU A 570 14.23 4.89 18.98
C LEU A 570 15.55 5.38 19.59
N ASP A 571 15.52 5.74 20.86
CA ASP A 571 16.75 6.07 21.59
C ASP A 571 17.54 4.79 21.90
N PRO A 572 18.77 4.61 21.39
CA PRO A 572 19.57 3.44 21.72
C PRO A 572 19.86 3.31 23.22
N ALA A 573 19.99 4.41 23.96
CA ALA A 573 20.35 4.35 25.38
C ALA A 573 19.22 3.77 26.24
N THR A 574 18.00 4.26 26.08
CA THR A 574 16.82 3.82 26.84
C THR A 574 16.05 2.68 26.19
N LEU A 575 16.23 2.47 24.88
CA LEU A 575 15.41 1.59 24.03
C LEU A 575 13.92 1.97 24.01
N GLY A 576 13.62 3.24 24.34
CA GLY A 576 12.30 3.84 24.27
C GLY A 576 12.12 4.70 23.02
N ILE A 577 10.86 4.92 22.64
CA ILE A 577 10.49 5.85 21.56
C ILE A 577 10.50 7.28 22.07
N LYS A 578 11.15 8.17 21.33
CA LYS A 578 11.11 9.62 21.59
C LYS A 578 9.80 10.20 21.08
N ARG A 579 8.96 10.70 21.99
CA ARG A 579 7.55 11.03 21.68
C ARG A 579 7.43 12.20 20.71
N ASP A 580 8.31 13.19 20.83
CA ASP A 580 8.38 14.39 19.99
C ASP A 580 8.89 14.10 18.56
N THR A 581 9.46 12.92 18.31
CA THR A 581 9.93 12.50 16.99
C THR A 581 8.92 11.72 16.15
N ILE A 582 7.69 11.54 16.66
CA ILE A 582 6.66 10.78 15.95
C ILE A 582 6.19 11.58 14.72
N ALA A 583 6.47 11.05 13.55
CA ALA A 583 6.03 11.57 12.26
C ALA A 583 5.02 10.62 11.60
N ILE A 584 4.06 11.19 10.86
CA ILE A 584 3.09 10.42 10.07
C ILE A 584 3.71 10.15 8.69
N ILE A 585 3.67 8.87 8.27
CA ILE A 585 4.00 8.46 6.89
C ILE A 585 2.76 8.62 6.00
N ASP A 586 1.65 8.00 6.38
CA ASP A 586 0.36 8.11 5.68
C ASP A 586 -0.79 7.88 6.66
N THR A 587 -1.97 8.39 6.34
CA THR A 587 -3.17 8.25 7.16
C THR A 587 -4.43 8.09 6.32
N LYS A 588 -5.44 7.48 6.94
CA LYS A 588 -6.77 7.29 6.41
C LYS A 588 -7.39 8.63 6.05
N HIS A 589 -7.88 8.75 4.82
CA HIS A 589 -8.70 9.87 4.38
C HIS A 589 -10.19 9.63 4.73
N TYR A 590 -11.05 10.66 4.69
CA TYR A 590 -12.43 10.52 5.18
C TYR A 590 -13.29 9.56 4.34
N ASP A 591 -13.00 9.44 3.05
CA ASP A 591 -13.67 8.51 2.12
C ASP A 591 -13.16 7.07 2.27
N HIS A 592 -12.12 6.86 3.08
CA HIS A 592 -11.61 5.54 3.38
C HIS A 592 -12.51 4.74 4.31
N TYR A 593 -12.72 3.47 3.94
CA TYR A 593 -13.39 2.52 4.81
C TYR A 593 -12.68 2.44 6.17
N PRO A 594 -13.41 2.30 7.30
CA PRO A 594 -12.79 2.33 8.63
C PRO A 594 -11.76 1.22 8.90
N LEU A 595 -11.87 0.10 8.17
CA LEU A 595 -10.89 -0.99 8.19
C LEU A 595 -9.79 -0.88 7.11
N VAL A 596 -9.51 0.33 6.61
CA VAL A 596 -8.32 0.59 5.79
C VAL A 596 -7.05 0.40 6.62
N ARG A 597 -6.01 -0.15 5.99
CA ARG A 597 -4.78 -0.56 6.64
C ARG A 597 -3.56 -0.08 5.86
N PHE A 598 -2.69 0.67 6.54
CA PHE A 598 -1.34 1.02 6.13
C PHE A 598 -0.36 0.15 6.93
N SER A 599 -0.07 -1.05 6.41
CA SER A 599 0.78 -2.04 7.07
C SER A 599 1.29 -3.07 6.06
N ASN A 600 2.25 -3.89 6.46
CA ASN A 600 2.83 -4.95 5.62
C ASN A 600 3.55 -4.41 4.37
N TRP A 601 4.49 -3.48 4.57
CA TRP A 601 5.32 -2.92 3.52
C TRP A 601 6.59 -3.75 3.27
N ALA A 602 7.22 -3.50 2.12
CA ALA A 602 8.61 -3.83 1.87
C ALA A 602 9.45 -2.54 1.83
N ARG A 603 10.77 -2.62 2.03
CA ARG A 603 11.62 -1.43 2.01
C ARG A 603 13.05 -1.68 1.55
N LEU A 604 13.71 -0.61 1.14
CA LEU A 604 15.17 -0.47 1.10
C LEU A 604 15.55 0.99 1.40
N GLN A 605 16.83 1.28 1.63
CA GLN A 605 17.34 2.64 1.68
C GLN A 605 18.07 2.94 0.36
N ASP A 606 17.74 4.06 -0.26
CA ASP A 606 18.44 4.52 -1.46
C ASP A 606 19.90 4.86 -1.12
N ARG A 607 20.84 4.51 -1.99
CA ARG A 607 22.27 4.78 -1.80
C ARG A 607 22.60 6.26 -2.04
N ASP A 608 21.97 6.84 -3.06
CA ASP A 608 22.32 8.16 -3.54
C ASP A 608 21.68 9.24 -2.66
N THR A 609 20.35 9.17 -2.51
CA THR A 609 19.61 10.14 -1.69
C THR A 609 19.67 9.84 -0.19
N LYS A 610 20.02 8.60 0.19
CA LYS A 610 19.93 8.08 1.57
C LYS A 610 18.51 8.07 2.13
N ASN A 611 17.51 8.26 1.28
CA ASN A 611 16.09 8.22 1.65
C ASN A 611 15.62 6.79 1.86
N LEU A 612 14.71 6.60 2.80
CA LEU A 612 14.03 5.32 2.97
C LEU A 612 12.94 5.19 1.90
N VAL A 613 12.96 4.11 1.13
CA VAL A 613 11.95 3.80 0.12
C VAL A 613 11.09 2.65 0.62
N LEU A 614 9.80 2.91 0.87
CA LEU A 614 8.80 1.90 1.23
C LEU A 614 7.91 1.58 0.03
N PHE A 615 7.55 0.31 -0.09
CA PHE A 615 6.54 -0.19 -1.02
C PHE A 615 5.36 -0.73 -0.22
N LEU A 616 4.21 -0.08 -0.37
CA LEU A 616 3.02 -0.34 0.43
C LEU A 616 1.79 -0.27 -0.49
N LYS A 617 0.89 -1.24 -0.38
CA LYS A 617 -0.44 -1.11 -0.99
C LYS A 617 -1.42 -0.53 0.03
N LEU A 618 -2.46 0.13 -0.48
CA LEU A 618 -3.62 0.42 0.35
C LEU A 618 -4.40 -0.88 0.54
N HIS A 619 -4.51 -1.33 1.79
CA HIS A 619 -5.16 -2.59 2.10
C HIS A 619 -6.46 -2.36 2.86
N LEU A 620 -7.40 -3.28 2.73
CA LEU A 620 -8.54 -3.40 3.63
C LEU A 620 -8.41 -4.69 4.45
N SER A 621 -8.96 -4.67 5.67
CA SER A 621 -9.02 -5.87 6.51
C SER A 621 -9.60 -7.07 5.77
N GLU A 622 -9.12 -8.27 6.08
CA GLU A 622 -9.73 -9.52 5.62
C GLU A 622 -11.23 -9.62 6.00
N HIS A 623 -11.66 -8.90 7.03
CA HIS A 623 -13.05 -8.82 7.46
C HIS A 623 -13.85 -7.70 6.78
N CYS A 624 -13.22 -6.89 5.92
CA CYS A 624 -13.91 -5.83 5.18
C CYS A 624 -14.67 -6.43 3.98
N PRO A 625 -15.99 -6.21 3.89
CA PRO A 625 -16.83 -6.81 2.84
C PRO A 625 -16.59 -6.20 1.45
N ILE A 626 -16.01 -5.00 1.36
CA ILE A 626 -15.70 -4.31 0.10
C ILE A 626 -14.21 -4.38 -0.26
N ARG A 627 -13.45 -5.27 0.39
CA ARG A 627 -11.98 -5.37 0.20
C ARG A 627 -11.55 -5.70 -1.24
N MET A 628 -12.49 -6.16 -2.07
CA MET A 628 -12.29 -6.52 -3.47
C MET A 628 -12.93 -5.51 -4.45
N GLY A 629 -13.25 -4.28 -3.99
CA GLY A 629 -13.55 -3.15 -4.89
C GLY A 629 -12.75 -1.85 -4.70
N TYR A 630 -11.60 -1.86 -4.02
CA TYR A 630 -10.87 -0.64 -3.60
C TYR A 630 -9.67 -0.30 -4.49
N ASP A 631 -8.89 0.72 -4.10
CA ASP A 631 -7.59 0.99 -4.70
C ASP A 631 -6.59 -0.18 -4.49
N TYR A 632 -6.17 -0.81 -5.59
CA TYR A 632 -5.20 -1.92 -5.65
C TYR A 632 -3.77 -1.51 -5.99
N GLY A 633 -3.49 -0.21 -6.03
CA GLY A 633 -2.17 0.30 -6.35
C GLY A 633 -1.11 -0.17 -5.35
N LEU A 634 0.06 -0.56 -5.87
CA LEU A 634 1.30 -0.51 -5.11
C LEU A 634 1.82 0.92 -5.16
N TYR A 635 2.11 1.47 -3.99
CA TYR A 635 2.66 2.80 -3.84
C TYR A 635 4.08 2.75 -3.32
N ARG A 636 4.90 3.63 -3.87
CA ARG A 636 6.25 3.93 -3.41
C ARG A 636 6.19 5.18 -2.54
N TYR A 637 6.68 5.05 -1.32
CA TYR A 637 6.86 6.15 -0.37
C TYR A 637 8.36 6.41 -0.24
N GLU A 638 8.77 7.64 -0.51
CA GLU A 638 10.12 8.10 -0.27
C GLU A 638 10.09 8.99 0.97
N ILE A 639 10.84 8.57 1.99
CA ILE A 639 10.90 9.20 3.30
C ILE A 639 12.29 9.79 3.44
N GLU A 640 12.33 11.11 3.43
CA GLU A 640 13.54 11.90 3.61
C GLU A 640 13.76 12.12 5.11
N PHE A 641 14.92 11.72 5.60
CA PHE A 641 15.34 11.99 6.97
C PHE A 641 15.90 13.40 7.09
N PRO A 642 15.76 14.07 8.25
CA PRO A 642 16.57 15.24 8.54
C PRO A 642 18.06 14.89 8.50
N ASP A 643 18.89 15.90 8.20
CA ASP A 643 20.35 15.77 8.15
C ASP A 643 20.96 15.31 9.48
#